data_AF-A0A432XVS1-F1
#
_entry.id   AF-A0A432XVS1-F1
#
_cell.length_a   1.000
_cell.length_b   1.000
_cell.length_c   1.000
_cell.angle_alpha   90.00
_cell.angle_beta   90.00
_cell.angle_gamma   90.00
#
_symmetry.space_group_name_H-M   'P 1'
#
loop_
_entity.id
_entity.type
_entity.pdbx_description
1 polymer ?
#
loop_
_entity_poly.entity_id
_entity_poly.type
_entity_poly.pdbx_seq_one_letter_code
_entity_poly.pdbx_strand_id
1 'polypeptide(L)'
;MRKLLLLALILVSYALTGIHTSYASEADTSAVNLVILESTTSDYALPQSKQHLPIVKIATTPFAATIKQAFEQPFARLILDLDATARATAGTTGSCGQMFANSSILYLSDEDGGFARRGFWFIADEQAQPLYCDLLYVDMTVSEQDLGNGGFIEIFAHEMGHVFLRRLLGDLERAPSSRFHNVFATTDYQTAFDEGFGIYMQTLAAVFANHKGMQQRLQGQLSPTLADQWFSRIDGRQRIFDVMHNRLVFARSTDTALDPQQAYAREGMSAAYSSQLMNGQAMLSAEGVLATLFYRLATDPGIAALTPDDADWYSKTLTHHQHLFELIRNLDLQDTTTPPFVQLLEGLLAQDSVVARAAALSYLHTTFAMTADRELAAQLQELIYAGHNGELADFMSLYSSGSNALTQLADQWHKGEASLTAELGQPLWLLHDAVKIKKAPWSTQQVPLMLNLNMATQHELAMLQFLTATDIASLLNERALHGPFSSLADLADRLNFSATQLAEFERLVTAHRQALNPDTTAQLQVLVISALHGMHAEHDYYSYEDLYQAIADFAPDAIGVEIRPEDIGQAETYLNRNYPGEMVTLAQRYSDRVFGFDWLGDGIVGQLIPADYWTTLDIKVAERQLNADTEQLAKRPVELTELESQQLELIKVSDINDMMDGTYGQLCRRIDALQLGWLAGTPYESIVRFNERRDEKIGDAISKELKALGSGRVVLVMGADHRTFAVERLQAEFGDAITIITEVP
;
A
#
# COMPACT_ATOMS: atom_id res chain seq x y z
N MET A 1 -4.22 -29.62 60.73
CA MET A 1 -3.72 -28.54 59.83
C MET A 1 -3.39 -29.02 58.40
N ARG A 2 -2.84 -30.22 58.16
CA ARG A 2 -2.60 -30.73 56.78
C ARG A 2 -3.83 -31.10 55.94
N LYS A 3 -5.04 -31.21 56.53
CA LYS A 3 -6.29 -31.47 55.79
C LYS A 3 -7.08 -30.20 55.41
N LEU A 4 -6.71 -29.03 55.94
CA LEU A 4 -7.33 -27.74 55.55
C LEU A 4 -6.59 -27.05 54.39
N LEU A 5 -5.29 -27.33 54.19
CA LEU A 5 -4.55 -26.81 53.03
C LEU A 5 -4.92 -27.49 51.71
N LEU A 6 -5.36 -28.76 51.75
CA LEU A 6 -5.73 -29.51 50.54
C LEU A 6 -7.09 -29.08 49.98
N LEU A 7 -7.99 -28.55 50.82
CA LEU A 7 -9.30 -28.06 50.39
C LEU A 7 -9.23 -26.64 49.79
N ALA A 8 -8.29 -25.81 50.26
CA ALA A 8 -8.08 -24.47 49.72
C ALA A 8 -7.39 -24.48 48.34
N LEU A 9 -6.53 -25.46 48.05
CA LEU A 9 -5.93 -25.60 46.71
C LEU A 9 -6.93 -26.13 45.65
N ILE A 10 -7.92 -26.93 46.06
CA ILE A 10 -8.94 -27.45 45.14
C ILE A 10 -10.02 -26.41 44.84
N LEU A 11 -10.30 -25.48 45.76
CA LEU A 11 -11.30 -24.43 45.56
C LEU A 11 -10.79 -23.17 44.83
N VAL A 12 -9.47 -22.91 44.80
CA VAL A 12 -8.90 -21.83 43.97
C VAL A 12 -8.67 -22.28 42.52
N SER A 13 -8.56 -23.59 42.27
CA SER A 13 -8.41 -24.15 40.91
C SER A 13 -9.73 -24.23 40.13
N TYR A 14 -10.88 -24.09 40.80
CA TYR A 14 -12.22 -24.16 40.17
C TYR A 14 -12.88 -22.79 39.95
N ALA A 15 -12.23 -21.70 40.36
CA ALA A 15 -12.76 -20.33 40.19
C ALA A 15 -12.08 -19.54 39.05
N LEU A 16 -11.13 -20.15 38.32
CA LEU A 16 -10.40 -19.54 37.19
C LEU A 16 -10.64 -20.22 35.83
N THR A 17 -11.56 -21.19 35.73
CA THR A 17 -11.93 -21.86 34.46
C THR A 17 -13.32 -21.49 33.96
N GLY A 18 -13.85 -20.35 34.42
CA GLY A 18 -15.26 -19.98 34.27
C GLY A 18 -15.56 -18.83 33.32
N ILE A 19 -14.82 -18.66 32.22
CA ILE A 19 -15.31 -17.94 31.02
C ILE A 19 -14.76 -18.67 29.79
N HIS A 20 -15.26 -19.87 29.52
CA HIS A 20 -15.27 -20.37 28.15
C HIS A 20 -16.45 -19.68 27.46
N THR A 21 -16.17 -18.63 26.70
CA THR A 21 -17.09 -18.17 25.67
C THR A 21 -17.29 -19.33 24.69
N SER A 22 -18.47 -19.93 24.76
CA SER A 22 -18.91 -20.95 23.81
C SER A 22 -19.16 -20.28 22.45
N TYR A 23 -18.10 -20.10 21.66
CA TYR A 23 -18.19 -19.89 20.21
C TYR A 23 -17.69 -21.15 19.51
N ALA A 24 -18.40 -22.25 19.73
CA ALA A 24 -18.42 -23.36 18.78
C ALA A 24 -19.78 -23.28 18.09
N SER A 25 -19.94 -22.34 17.15
CA SER A 25 -20.87 -22.60 16.06
C SER A 25 -20.20 -23.69 15.23
N GLU A 26 -20.82 -24.86 15.16
CA GLU A 26 -20.56 -25.81 14.08
C GLU A 26 -20.73 -25.04 12.77
N ALA A 27 -19.62 -24.57 12.21
CA ALA A 27 -19.60 -24.05 10.87
C ALA A 27 -19.94 -25.23 9.97
N ASP A 28 -21.10 -25.17 9.34
CA ASP A 28 -21.54 -26.06 8.28
C ASP A 28 -20.59 -25.86 7.08
N THR A 29 -19.38 -26.43 7.17
CA THR A 29 -18.37 -26.34 6.12
C THR A 29 -18.73 -27.38 5.07
N SER A 30 -19.53 -26.96 4.09
CA SER A 30 -19.51 -27.63 2.80
C SER A 30 -18.04 -27.78 2.36
N ALA A 31 -17.61 -29.01 2.10
CA ALA A 31 -16.20 -29.32 1.89
C ALA A 31 -15.60 -28.43 0.79
N VAL A 32 -14.67 -27.55 1.17
CA VAL A 32 -13.87 -26.76 0.23
C VAL A 32 -13.17 -27.69 -0.75
N ASN A 33 -13.34 -27.44 -2.04
CA ASN A 33 -12.73 -28.26 -3.09
C ASN A 33 -11.40 -27.65 -3.57
N LEU A 34 -10.44 -28.51 -3.94
CA LEU A 34 -9.28 -28.08 -4.72
C LEU A 34 -9.60 -28.20 -6.21
N VAL A 35 -9.53 -27.07 -6.92
CA VAL A 35 -9.58 -27.05 -8.39
C VAL A 35 -8.16 -26.90 -8.91
N ILE A 36 -7.74 -27.86 -9.75
CA ILE A 36 -6.44 -27.83 -10.41
C ILE A 36 -6.65 -27.40 -11.86
N LEU A 37 -5.89 -26.40 -12.27
CA LEU A 37 -5.93 -25.80 -13.60
C LEU A 37 -4.62 -26.09 -14.34
N GLU A 38 -4.68 -26.19 -15.67
CA GLU A 38 -3.53 -26.34 -16.56
C GLU A 38 -3.64 -25.38 -17.75
N SER A 39 -2.50 -25.08 -18.38
CA SER A 39 -2.40 -24.17 -19.52
C SER A 39 -3.14 -24.72 -20.74
N THR A 40 -3.59 -23.82 -21.63
CA THR A 40 -4.13 -24.19 -22.94
C THR A 40 -3.53 -23.32 -24.05
N THR A 41 -3.25 -23.91 -25.20
CA THR A 41 -2.57 -23.25 -26.34
C THR A 41 -3.56 -22.59 -27.31
N SER A 42 -4.67 -22.06 -26.80
CA SER A 42 -5.78 -21.64 -27.66
C SER A 42 -5.67 -20.17 -28.08
N ASP A 43 -5.81 -19.89 -29.38
CA ASP A 43 -5.78 -18.55 -29.96
C ASP A 43 -7.13 -17.84 -29.79
N TYR A 44 -7.37 -17.23 -28.63
CA TYR A 44 -8.55 -16.40 -28.39
C TYR A 44 -8.25 -14.91 -28.52
N ALA A 45 -9.20 -14.14 -29.09
CA ALA A 45 -9.12 -12.69 -29.12
C ALA A 45 -9.47 -12.12 -27.73
N LEU A 46 -8.45 -11.68 -26.97
CA LEU A 46 -8.60 -11.13 -25.62
C LEU A 46 -8.47 -9.59 -25.62
N PRO A 47 -9.14 -8.88 -24.68
CA PRO A 47 -8.96 -7.44 -24.47
C PRO A 47 -7.49 -7.10 -24.22
N GLN A 48 -6.96 -6.04 -24.86
CA GLN A 48 -5.53 -5.66 -24.81
C GLN A 48 -4.98 -5.54 -23.38
N SER A 49 -5.73 -4.95 -22.46
CA SER A 49 -5.31 -4.77 -21.06
C SER A 49 -5.16 -6.08 -20.27
N LYS A 50 -5.67 -7.21 -20.80
CA LYS A 50 -5.69 -8.53 -20.13
C LYS A 50 -5.09 -9.66 -20.98
N GLN A 51 -4.40 -9.32 -22.06
CA GLN A 51 -3.77 -10.30 -22.98
C GLN A 51 -2.65 -11.12 -22.34
N HIS A 52 -2.06 -10.64 -21.23
CA HIS A 52 -0.94 -11.30 -20.56
C HIS A 52 -1.35 -12.30 -19.48
N LEU A 53 -2.64 -12.48 -19.21
CA LEU A 53 -3.13 -13.43 -18.22
C LEU A 53 -3.22 -14.84 -18.81
N PRO A 54 -2.97 -15.89 -18.02
CA PRO A 54 -3.00 -17.26 -18.54
C PRO A 54 -4.42 -17.66 -18.94
N ILE A 55 -4.50 -18.41 -20.03
CA ILE A 55 -5.72 -19.10 -20.47
C ILE A 55 -5.63 -20.54 -19.97
N VAL A 56 -6.65 -20.97 -19.22
CA VAL A 56 -6.58 -22.19 -18.41
C VAL A 56 -7.85 -23.03 -18.53
N LYS A 57 -7.69 -24.34 -18.32
CA LYS A 57 -8.77 -25.33 -18.22
C LYS A 57 -8.55 -26.22 -17.00
N ILE A 58 -9.54 -27.03 -16.64
CA ILE A 58 -9.40 -28.00 -15.55
C ILE A 58 -8.40 -29.08 -15.94
N ALA A 59 -7.43 -29.35 -15.07
CA ALA A 59 -6.48 -30.43 -15.26
C ALA A 59 -7.15 -31.80 -15.11
N THR A 60 -7.07 -32.62 -16.15
CA THR A 60 -7.64 -33.99 -16.18
C THR A 60 -6.56 -35.09 -16.21
N THR A 61 -5.29 -34.72 -16.03
CA THR A 61 -4.16 -35.65 -16.11
C THR A 61 -4.12 -36.60 -14.90
N PRO A 62 -3.56 -37.83 -15.04
CA PRO A 62 -3.31 -38.71 -13.90
C PRO A 62 -2.45 -38.05 -12.81
N PHE A 63 -1.52 -37.17 -13.20
CA PHE A 63 -0.67 -36.43 -12.27
C PHE A 63 -1.49 -35.47 -11.40
N ALA A 64 -2.48 -34.77 -11.96
CA ALA A 64 -3.41 -33.95 -11.19
C ALA A 64 -4.21 -34.77 -10.15
N ALA A 65 -4.54 -36.03 -10.44
CA ALA A 65 -5.15 -36.92 -9.46
C ALA A 65 -4.20 -37.26 -8.30
N THR A 66 -2.92 -37.50 -8.58
CA THR A 66 -1.88 -37.70 -7.55
C THR A 66 -1.73 -36.45 -6.65
N ILE A 67 -1.78 -35.25 -7.23
CA ILE A 67 -1.75 -34.00 -6.46
C ILE A 67 -2.98 -33.91 -5.56
N LYS A 68 -4.19 -34.17 -6.07
CA LYS A 68 -5.40 -34.19 -5.24
C LYS A 68 -5.30 -35.15 -4.07
N GLN A 69 -4.69 -36.33 -4.27
CA GLN A 69 -4.45 -37.28 -3.19
C GLN A 69 -3.53 -36.71 -2.10
N ALA A 70 -2.52 -35.91 -2.46
CA ALA A 70 -1.66 -35.23 -1.47
C ALA A 70 -2.46 -34.25 -0.57
N PHE A 71 -3.59 -33.72 -1.06
CA PHE A 71 -4.50 -32.86 -0.29
C PHE A 71 -5.46 -33.60 0.65
N GLU A 72 -5.48 -34.93 0.61
CA GLU A 72 -6.20 -35.74 1.60
C GLU A 72 -5.47 -35.76 2.96
N GLN A 73 -4.22 -35.29 3.01
CA GLN A 73 -3.48 -35.17 4.27
C GLN A 73 -4.08 -34.07 5.16
N PRO A 74 -4.18 -34.28 6.49
CA PRO A 74 -4.85 -33.34 7.40
C PRO A 74 -4.34 -31.89 7.29
N PHE A 75 -3.03 -31.68 7.21
CA PHE A 75 -2.48 -30.33 7.08
C PHE A 75 -2.82 -29.68 5.73
N ALA A 76 -2.75 -30.42 4.64
CA ALA A 76 -3.12 -29.89 3.33
C ALA A 76 -4.61 -29.51 3.28
N ARG A 77 -5.46 -30.30 3.94
CA ARG A 77 -6.89 -29.99 4.13
C ARG A 77 -7.09 -28.71 4.95
N LEU A 78 -6.34 -28.54 6.04
CA LEU A 78 -6.39 -27.32 6.87
C LEU A 78 -6.16 -26.07 6.01
N ILE A 79 -5.17 -26.07 5.12
CA ILE A 79 -4.89 -24.91 4.25
C ILE A 79 -6.10 -24.53 3.37
N LEU A 80 -6.85 -25.52 2.86
CA LEU A 80 -8.07 -25.26 2.08
C LEU A 80 -9.19 -24.64 2.95
N ASP A 81 -9.33 -25.12 4.19
CA ASP A 81 -10.34 -24.62 5.13
C ASP A 81 -9.95 -23.23 5.67
N LEU A 82 -8.65 -22.93 5.78
CA LEU A 82 -8.14 -21.57 6.03
C LEU A 82 -8.44 -20.61 4.87
N ASP A 83 -8.32 -21.05 3.62
CA ASP A 83 -8.70 -20.23 2.45
C ASP A 83 -10.19 -19.88 2.46
N ALA A 84 -11.05 -20.83 2.81
CA ALA A 84 -12.47 -20.57 2.99
C ALA A 84 -12.74 -19.62 4.15
N THR A 85 -12.00 -19.74 5.24
CA THR A 85 -12.07 -18.80 6.36
C THR A 85 -11.68 -17.39 5.92
N ALA A 86 -10.55 -17.22 5.24
CA ALA A 86 -10.11 -15.92 4.74
C ALA A 86 -11.14 -15.27 3.80
N ARG A 87 -11.76 -16.05 2.89
CA ARG A 87 -12.87 -15.58 2.04
C ARG A 87 -14.07 -15.10 2.86
N ALA A 88 -14.49 -15.90 3.84
CA ALA A 88 -15.63 -15.57 4.71
C ALA A 88 -15.36 -14.29 5.50
N THR A 89 -14.16 -14.14 6.06
CA THR A 89 -13.73 -12.94 6.81
C THR A 89 -13.68 -11.69 5.92
N ALA A 90 -13.21 -11.83 4.68
CA ALA A 90 -13.14 -10.73 3.72
C ALA A 90 -14.50 -10.34 3.11
N GLY A 91 -15.52 -11.20 3.22
CA GLY A 91 -16.82 -10.99 2.57
C GLY A 91 -16.76 -11.03 1.04
N THR A 92 -15.76 -11.67 0.45
CA THR A 92 -15.54 -11.67 -1.00
C THR A 92 -16.33 -12.79 -1.69
N THR A 93 -17.16 -12.41 -2.66
CA THR A 93 -17.77 -13.36 -3.61
C THR A 93 -17.04 -13.26 -4.95
N GLY A 94 -16.43 -14.35 -5.38
CA GLY A 94 -15.69 -14.42 -6.65
C GLY A 94 -16.56 -14.04 -7.86
N SER A 95 -15.95 -13.41 -8.86
CA SER A 95 -16.62 -13.02 -10.11
C SER A 95 -16.90 -14.19 -11.07
N CYS A 96 -16.30 -15.35 -10.81
CA CYS A 96 -16.46 -16.53 -11.64
C CYS A 96 -17.51 -17.49 -11.06
N GLY A 97 -18.33 -18.09 -11.92
CA GLY A 97 -19.58 -18.80 -11.58
C GLY A 97 -19.50 -19.88 -10.49
N GLN A 98 -20.64 -20.50 -10.17
CA GLN A 98 -20.84 -21.40 -9.02
C GLN A 98 -19.73 -22.46 -8.82
N MET A 99 -19.05 -22.89 -9.89
CA MET A 99 -17.94 -23.83 -9.83
C MET A 99 -16.79 -23.42 -8.90
N PHE A 100 -16.44 -22.13 -8.84
CA PHE A 100 -15.30 -21.64 -8.07
C PHE A 100 -15.71 -21.01 -6.73
N ALA A 101 -17.01 -20.89 -6.46
CA ALA A 101 -17.54 -20.18 -5.30
C ALA A 101 -17.03 -20.74 -3.96
N ASN A 102 -16.71 -22.03 -3.90
CA ASN A 102 -16.13 -22.67 -2.71
C ASN A 102 -14.93 -23.54 -3.06
N SER A 103 -13.94 -22.96 -3.74
CA SER A 103 -12.73 -23.70 -4.15
C SER A 103 -11.45 -22.90 -3.92
N SER A 104 -10.41 -23.61 -3.50
CA SER A 104 -9.03 -23.15 -3.64
C SER A 104 -8.51 -23.57 -5.01
N ILE A 105 -7.69 -22.73 -5.62
CA ILE A 105 -7.27 -22.89 -7.01
C ILE A 105 -5.75 -23.06 -7.05
N LEU A 106 -5.33 -24.16 -7.68
CA LEU A 106 -3.93 -24.44 -8.01
C LEU A 106 -3.79 -24.47 -9.53
N TYR A 107 -2.92 -23.63 -10.07
CA TYR A 107 -2.52 -23.66 -11.47
C TYR A 107 -1.18 -24.37 -11.61
N LEU A 108 -1.11 -25.37 -12.48
CA LEU A 108 0.12 -26.08 -12.82
C LEU A 108 0.80 -25.36 -13.99
N SER A 109 1.84 -24.58 -13.71
CA SER A 109 2.62 -23.92 -14.75
C SER A 109 3.71 -24.81 -15.34
N ASP A 110 3.96 -24.58 -16.64
CA ASP A 110 5.13 -25.09 -17.34
C ASP A 110 6.33 -24.10 -17.28
N GLU A 111 6.13 -22.91 -16.70
CA GLU A 111 7.14 -21.86 -16.45
C GLU A 111 7.54 -21.79 -14.98
N ASP A 112 8.58 -21.02 -14.61
CA ASP A 112 9.01 -20.75 -13.22
C ASP A 112 7.77 -20.39 -12.35
N GLY A 113 7.26 -21.37 -11.60
CA GLY A 113 6.11 -21.24 -10.69
C GLY A 113 6.54 -21.07 -9.24
N GLY A 114 5.56 -21.06 -8.34
CA GLY A 114 5.72 -20.75 -6.91
C GLY A 114 5.36 -19.30 -6.61
N PHE A 115 4.17 -18.88 -7.03
CA PHE A 115 3.68 -17.52 -6.81
C PHE A 115 2.17 -17.51 -6.56
N ALA A 116 1.71 -16.72 -5.60
CA ALA A 116 0.32 -16.29 -5.55
C ALA A 116 0.01 -15.33 -6.72
N ARG A 117 -1.09 -15.54 -7.42
CA ARG A 117 -1.53 -14.74 -8.58
C ARG A 117 -3.01 -14.40 -8.53
N ARG A 118 -3.42 -13.46 -9.38
CA ARG A 118 -4.81 -13.00 -9.54
C ARG A 118 -5.19 -12.92 -11.01
N GLY A 119 -6.39 -13.37 -11.34
CA GLY A 119 -6.95 -13.21 -12.67
C GLY A 119 -6.49 -14.28 -13.67
N PHE A 120 -7.43 -14.92 -14.35
CA PHE A 120 -7.16 -15.86 -15.44
C PHE A 120 -8.35 -15.95 -16.40
N TRP A 121 -8.13 -16.49 -17.59
CA TRP A 121 -9.19 -16.79 -18.56
C TRP A 121 -9.53 -18.28 -18.51
N PHE A 122 -10.73 -18.62 -18.05
CA PHE A 122 -11.19 -20.00 -17.91
C PHE A 122 -11.93 -20.50 -19.13
N ILE A 123 -11.62 -21.73 -19.54
CA ILE A 123 -12.32 -22.43 -20.63
C ILE A 123 -12.93 -23.72 -20.08
N ALA A 124 -14.27 -23.81 -20.15
CA ALA A 124 -15.01 -24.98 -19.70
C ALA A 124 -14.88 -26.17 -20.67
N ASP A 125 -14.88 -25.90 -21.98
CA ASP A 125 -14.65 -26.86 -23.06
C ASP A 125 -13.95 -26.15 -24.24
N GLU A 126 -13.28 -26.88 -25.13
CA GLU A 126 -12.48 -26.31 -26.24
C GLU A 126 -13.29 -25.46 -27.24
N GLN A 127 -14.62 -25.46 -27.15
CA GLN A 127 -15.53 -24.73 -28.05
C GLN A 127 -16.18 -23.53 -27.34
N ALA A 128 -16.03 -23.41 -26.03
CA ALA A 128 -16.59 -22.34 -25.21
C ALA A 128 -15.75 -21.07 -25.29
N GLN A 129 -16.42 -19.92 -25.22
CA GLN A 129 -15.75 -18.63 -25.09
C GLN A 129 -15.04 -18.54 -23.72
N PRO A 130 -13.80 -18.01 -23.66
CA PRO A 130 -13.09 -17.85 -22.40
C PRO A 130 -13.83 -16.91 -21.46
N LEU A 131 -14.00 -17.33 -20.20
CA LEU A 131 -14.58 -16.55 -19.13
C LEU A 131 -13.45 -15.93 -18.30
N TYR A 132 -13.43 -14.60 -18.18
CA TYR A 132 -12.51 -13.96 -17.24
C TYR A 132 -12.93 -14.25 -15.80
N CYS A 133 -12.03 -14.86 -15.03
CA CYS A 133 -12.18 -15.06 -13.59
C CYS A 133 -11.22 -14.14 -12.86
N ASP A 134 -11.74 -13.16 -12.11
CA ASP A 134 -10.93 -12.35 -11.19
C ASP A 134 -10.84 -13.02 -9.82
N LEU A 135 -9.99 -14.04 -9.72
CA LEU A 135 -9.81 -14.86 -8.52
C LEU A 135 -8.33 -14.96 -8.17
N LEU A 136 -8.03 -15.06 -6.87
CA LEU A 136 -6.71 -15.41 -6.35
C LEU A 136 -6.48 -16.91 -6.44
N TYR A 137 -5.28 -17.30 -6.84
CA TYR A 137 -4.85 -18.69 -6.99
C TYR A 137 -3.35 -18.85 -6.74
N VAL A 138 -2.92 -20.08 -6.52
CA VAL A 138 -1.50 -20.44 -6.41
C VAL A 138 -1.03 -21.00 -7.75
N ASP A 139 0.05 -20.44 -8.29
CA ASP A 139 0.74 -20.90 -9.48
C ASP A 139 1.98 -21.69 -9.08
N MET A 140 2.12 -22.94 -9.53
CA MET A 140 3.25 -23.80 -9.18
C MET A 140 3.70 -24.74 -10.30
N THR A 141 5.02 -24.91 -10.40
CA THR A 141 5.63 -26.08 -11.05
C THR A 141 5.73 -27.21 -10.04
N VAL A 142 5.13 -28.36 -10.32
CA VAL A 142 5.10 -29.50 -9.39
C VAL A 142 5.79 -30.71 -10.00
N SER A 143 6.75 -31.29 -9.28
CA SER A 143 7.42 -32.53 -9.67
C SER A 143 7.03 -33.71 -8.78
N GLU A 144 7.15 -34.94 -9.28
CA GLU A 144 6.97 -36.16 -8.47
C GLU A 144 7.93 -36.20 -7.27
N GLN A 145 9.13 -35.63 -7.42
CA GLN A 145 10.11 -35.55 -6.36
C GLN A 145 9.63 -34.65 -5.21
N ASP A 146 9.00 -33.51 -5.52
CA ASP A 146 8.52 -32.56 -4.53
C ASP A 146 7.27 -33.06 -3.79
N LEU A 147 6.44 -33.85 -4.48
CA LEU A 147 5.38 -34.62 -3.83
C LEU A 147 5.98 -35.66 -2.87
N GLY A 148 6.97 -36.44 -3.33
CA GLY A 148 7.58 -37.51 -2.56
C GLY A 148 8.44 -37.07 -1.36
N ASN A 149 8.94 -35.83 -1.34
CA ASN A 149 9.71 -35.27 -0.22
C ASN A 149 8.92 -34.26 0.64
N GLY A 150 7.66 -33.96 0.27
CA GLY A 150 6.78 -33.02 0.95
C GLY A 150 7.04 -31.54 0.65
N GLY A 151 8.03 -31.22 -0.18
CA GLY A 151 8.33 -29.84 -0.60
C GLY A 151 7.16 -29.17 -1.32
N PHE A 152 6.32 -29.96 -2.00
CA PHE A 152 5.08 -29.44 -2.60
C PHE A 152 4.15 -28.77 -1.57
N ILE A 153 3.88 -29.43 -0.44
CA ILE A 153 2.98 -28.90 0.60
C ILE A 153 3.58 -27.67 1.30
N GLU A 154 4.89 -27.65 1.48
CA GLU A 154 5.61 -26.48 2.02
C GLU A 154 5.46 -25.24 1.13
N ILE A 155 5.75 -25.38 -0.17
CA ILE A 155 5.65 -24.25 -1.11
C ILE A 155 4.18 -23.83 -1.27
N PHE A 156 3.26 -24.80 -1.39
CA PHE A 156 1.84 -24.48 -1.48
C PHE A 156 1.33 -23.71 -0.25
N ALA A 157 1.72 -24.11 0.96
CA ALA A 157 1.35 -23.40 2.18
C ALA A 157 1.92 -21.98 2.22
N HIS A 158 3.16 -21.79 1.76
CA HIS A 158 3.78 -20.46 1.62
C HIS A 158 2.95 -19.54 0.72
N GLU A 159 2.66 -20.00 -0.50
CA GLU A 159 1.89 -19.21 -1.47
C GLU A 159 0.46 -18.96 -1.02
N MET A 160 -0.15 -19.92 -0.33
CA MET A 160 -1.48 -19.72 0.27
C MET A 160 -1.46 -18.65 1.36
N GLY A 161 -0.34 -18.45 2.08
CA GLY A 161 -0.16 -17.32 2.99
C GLY A 161 -0.38 -15.98 2.30
N HIS A 162 0.25 -15.76 1.15
CA HIS A 162 0.04 -14.56 0.32
C HIS A 162 -1.39 -14.45 -0.20
N VAL A 163 -2.01 -15.57 -0.61
CA VAL A 163 -3.42 -15.59 -1.02
C VAL A 163 -4.32 -15.14 0.13
N PHE A 164 -4.09 -15.61 1.36
CA PHE A 164 -4.87 -15.20 2.53
C PHE A 164 -4.74 -13.70 2.77
N LEU A 165 -3.51 -13.17 2.78
CA LEU A 165 -3.28 -11.75 3.00
C LEU A 165 -3.94 -10.89 1.93
N ARG A 166 -3.80 -11.24 0.64
CA ARG A 166 -4.41 -10.47 -0.46
C ARG A 166 -5.94 -10.50 -0.43
N ARG A 167 -6.55 -11.56 0.11
CA ARG A 167 -8.00 -11.58 0.35
C ARG A 167 -8.41 -10.61 1.45
N LEU A 168 -7.63 -10.54 2.52
CA LEU A 168 -7.96 -9.77 3.72
C LEU A 168 -7.64 -8.28 3.58
N LEU A 169 -6.54 -7.96 2.90
CA LEU A 169 -5.95 -6.61 2.81
C LEU A 169 -6.07 -5.98 1.42
N GLY A 170 -6.44 -6.77 0.39
CA GLY A 170 -6.35 -6.34 -1.00
C GLY A 170 -4.95 -6.50 -1.58
N ASP A 171 -4.71 -5.89 -2.74
CA ASP A 171 -3.38 -5.90 -3.36
C ASP A 171 -2.44 -5.03 -2.53
N LEU A 172 -1.33 -5.64 -2.08
CA LEU A 172 -0.30 -4.95 -1.31
C LEU A 172 0.51 -4.02 -2.24
N GLU A 173 0.68 -2.77 -1.83
CA GLU A 173 1.50 -1.80 -2.55
C GLU A 173 2.92 -2.31 -2.80
N ARG A 174 3.53 -1.79 -3.88
CA ARG A 174 4.86 -2.22 -4.29
C ARG A 174 5.90 -1.67 -3.33
N ALA A 175 6.65 -2.59 -2.74
CA ALA A 175 7.64 -2.27 -1.74
C ALA A 175 8.85 -1.44 -2.25
N PRO A 176 9.39 -0.57 -1.39
CA PRO A 176 10.55 0.26 -1.69
C PRO A 176 11.88 -0.51 -1.70
N SER A 177 11.96 -1.74 -1.19
CA SER A 177 13.25 -2.44 -1.07
C SER A 177 13.70 -3.07 -2.40
N SER A 178 15.00 -2.99 -2.67
CA SER A 178 15.62 -3.68 -3.81
C SER A 178 16.19 -5.06 -3.43
N ARG A 179 16.02 -5.50 -2.18
CA ARG A 179 16.53 -6.77 -1.67
C ARG A 179 15.78 -7.94 -2.31
N PHE A 180 16.54 -8.98 -2.64
CA PHE A 180 15.97 -10.24 -3.12
C PHE A 180 15.30 -10.98 -1.96
N HIS A 181 14.01 -11.29 -2.10
CA HIS A 181 13.18 -11.93 -1.07
C HIS A 181 13.67 -13.34 -0.77
N ASN A 182 13.85 -13.62 0.51
CA ASN A 182 14.28 -14.88 1.09
C ASN A 182 14.28 -14.76 2.62
N VAL A 183 14.42 -15.86 3.36
CA VAL A 183 14.33 -15.83 4.82
C VAL A 183 15.35 -14.90 5.50
N PHE A 184 16.48 -14.62 4.85
CA PHE A 184 17.53 -13.74 5.37
C PHE A 184 17.35 -12.27 4.99
N ALA A 185 16.39 -11.96 4.11
CA ALA A 185 16.20 -10.62 3.56
C ALA A 185 15.66 -9.65 4.61
N THR A 186 16.24 -8.45 4.61
CA THR A 186 15.69 -7.26 5.29
C THR A 186 15.16 -6.33 4.22
N THR A 187 13.84 -6.26 4.07
CA THR A 187 13.11 -5.53 3.04
C THR A 187 12.55 -4.24 3.62
N ASP A 188 11.27 -4.22 3.98
CA ASP A 188 10.53 -3.14 4.62
C ASP A 188 9.41 -3.77 5.49
N TYR A 189 8.69 -2.96 6.26
CA TYR A 189 7.69 -3.46 7.19
C TYR A 189 6.56 -4.25 6.51
N GLN A 190 6.09 -3.81 5.34
CA GLN A 190 4.95 -4.42 4.66
C GLN A 190 5.37 -5.69 3.94
N THR A 191 6.48 -5.65 3.19
CA THR A 191 7.04 -6.85 2.55
C THR A 191 7.40 -7.91 3.57
N ALA A 192 8.09 -7.52 4.66
CA ALA A 192 8.50 -8.47 5.67
C ALA A 192 7.31 -9.12 6.36
N PHE A 193 6.20 -8.38 6.52
CA PHE A 193 4.96 -8.93 7.03
C PHE A 193 4.35 -9.96 6.06
N ASP A 194 4.26 -9.64 4.76
CA ASP A 194 3.72 -10.52 3.72
C ASP A 194 4.53 -11.82 3.56
N GLU A 195 5.82 -11.68 3.28
CA GLU A 195 6.77 -12.80 3.14
C GLU A 195 6.93 -13.56 4.44
N GLY A 196 6.98 -12.85 5.58
CA GLY A 196 7.06 -13.47 6.89
C GLY A 196 5.83 -14.34 7.20
N PHE A 197 4.64 -13.91 6.82
CA PHE A 197 3.43 -14.70 6.96
C PHE A 197 3.46 -15.95 6.07
N GLY A 198 3.90 -15.82 4.81
CA GLY A 198 4.13 -16.96 3.93
C GLY A 198 5.15 -17.95 4.50
N ILE A 199 6.30 -17.48 4.99
CA ILE A 199 7.33 -18.32 5.60
C ILE A 199 6.78 -19.02 6.84
N TYR A 200 6.00 -18.34 7.68
CA TYR A 200 5.32 -18.93 8.82
C TYR A 200 4.39 -20.09 8.42
N MET A 201 3.58 -19.93 7.37
CA MET A 201 2.73 -21.01 6.86
C MET A 201 3.54 -22.20 6.36
N GLN A 202 4.69 -21.94 5.73
CA GLN A 202 5.66 -22.97 5.34
C GLN A 202 6.24 -23.70 6.58
N THR A 203 6.59 -22.97 7.64
CA THR A 203 7.08 -23.55 8.90
C THR A 203 6.01 -24.44 9.54
N LEU A 204 4.74 -24.00 9.55
CA LEU A 204 3.64 -24.83 10.04
C LEU A 204 3.48 -26.11 9.22
N ALA A 205 3.60 -26.03 7.89
CA ALA A 205 3.57 -27.21 7.04
C ALA A 205 4.66 -28.22 7.44
N ALA A 206 5.88 -27.74 7.66
CA ALA A 206 7.00 -28.57 8.09
C ALA A 206 6.77 -29.29 9.44
N VAL A 207 6.12 -28.60 10.39
CA VAL A 207 5.89 -29.11 11.75
C VAL A 207 4.67 -30.04 11.83
N PHE A 208 3.57 -29.70 11.15
CA PHE A 208 2.28 -30.37 11.31
C PHE A 208 1.95 -31.36 10.19
N ALA A 209 2.61 -31.30 9.03
CA ALA A 209 2.40 -32.29 7.98
C ALA A 209 3.02 -33.63 8.39
N ASN A 210 2.18 -34.67 8.46
CA ASN A 210 2.62 -36.04 8.69
C ASN A 210 3.15 -36.69 7.40
N HIS A 211 4.14 -36.07 6.77
CA HIS A 211 4.72 -36.54 5.51
C HIS A 211 6.08 -37.18 5.73
N LYS A 212 6.20 -38.49 5.46
CA LYS A 212 7.42 -39.26 5.77
C LYS A 212 8.70 -38.68 5.17
N GLY A 213 8.68 -38.31 3.89
CA GLY A 213 9.87 -37.75 3.22
C GLY A 213 10.28 -36.39 3.79
N MET A 214 9.30 -35.59 4.24
CA MET A 214 9.54 -34.29 4.88
C MET A 214 10.17 -34.52 6.26
N GLN A 215 9.59 -35.40 7.07
CA GLN A 215 10.11 -35.74 8.39
C GLN A 215 11.54 -36.29 8.31
N GLN A 216 11.83 -37.17 7.34
CA GLN A 216 13.19 -37.67 7.12
C GLN A 216 14.18 -36.55 6.75
N ARG A 217 13.76 -35.57 5.93
CA ARG A 217 14.59 -34.41 5.58
C ARG A 217 14.85 -33.53 6.80
N LEU A 218 13.82 -33.20 7.56
CA LEU A 218 13.93 -32.33 8.75
C LEU A 218 14.74 -32.99 9.87
N GLN A 219 14.59 -34.30 10.06
CA GLN A 219 15.35 -35.05 11.07
C GLN A 219 16.79 -35.38 10.63
N GLY A 220 17.22 -34.93 9.44
CA GLY A 220 18.56 -35.19 8.92
C GLY A 220 18.83 -36.67 8.63
N GLN A 221 17.79 -37.46 8.35
CA GLN A 221 17.90 -38.90 8.06
C GLN A 221 18.25 -39.19 6.60
N LEU A 222 18.16 -38.19 5.72
CA LEU A 222 18.57 -38.28 4.33
C LEU A 222 20.07 -38.01 4.20
N SER A 223 20.76 -38.72 3.31
CA SER A 223 22.16 -38.42 3.00
C SER A 223 22.26 -37.05 2.33
N PRO A 224 23.22 -36.19 2.75
CA PRO A 224 23.39 -34.88 2.14
C PRO A 224 23.83 -35.02 0.68
N THR A 225 23.34 -34.12 -0.17
CA THR A 225 23.65 -34.03 -1.59
C THR A 225 24.34 -32.71 -1.92
N LEU A 226 24.98 -32.61 -3.09
CA LEU A 226 25.53 -31.33 -3.56
C LEU A 226 24.43 -30.28 -3.81
N ALA A 227 23.21 -30.71 -4.13
CA ALA A 227 22.07 -29.81 -4.29
C ALA A 227 21.70 -29.11 -2.96
N ASP A 228 21.98 -29.71 -1.81
CA ASP A 228 21.73 -29.10 -0.50
C ASP A 228 22.66 -27.93 -0.17
N GLN A 229 23.72 -27.75 -0.97
CA GLN A 229 24.62 -26.59 -0.92
C GLN A 229 24.12 -25.43 -1.80
N TRP A 230 23.12 -25.66 -2.64
CA TRP A 230 22.50 -24.60 -3.43
C TRP A 230 21.65 -23.69 -2.56
N PHE A 231 21.68 -22.39 -2.85
CA PHE A 231 21.04 -21.36 -2.03
C PHE A 231 19.57 -21.65 -1.72
N SER A 232 18.74 -22.05 -2.69
CA SER A 232 17.31 -22.27 -2.43
C SER A 232 17.04 -23.41 -1.43
N ARG A 233 17.91 -24.43 -1.38
CA ARG A 233 17.82 -25.51 -0.38
C ARG A 233 18.29 -25.06 1.00
N ILE A 234 19.26 -24.13 1.06
CA ILE A 234 19.70 -23.49 2.31
C ILE A 234 18.59 -22.58 2.84
N ASP A 235 18.06 -21.68 2.02
CA ASP A 235 16.93 -20.80 2.33
C ASP A 235 15.74 -21.61 2.85
N GLY A 236 15.26 -22.60 2.09
CA GLY A 236 14.12 -23.44 2.48
C GLY A 236 14.32 -24.20 3.80
N ARG A 237 15.56 -24.59 4.14
CA ARG A 237 15.87 -25.18 5.45
C ARG A 237 15.79 -24.13 6.57
N GLN A 238 16.33 -22.94 6.34
CA GLN A 238 16.35 -21.89 7.35
C GLN A 238 14.99 -21.21 7.57
N ARG A 239 14.11 -21.20 6.56
CA ARG A 239 12.66 -20.91 6.72
C ARG A 239 11.97 -21.76 7.78
N ILE A 240 12.56 -22.90 8.16
CA ILE A 240 12.01 -23.81 9.16
C ILE A 240 12.84 -23.69 10.45
N PHE A 241 14.11 -24.05 10.40
CA PHE A 241 14.92 -24.15 11.62
C PHE A 241 15.23 -22.79 12.24
N ASP A 242 15.60 -21.79 11.44
CA ASP A 242 16.00 -20.51 12.00
C ASP A 242 14.78 -19.72 12.53
N VAL A 243 13.59 -19.95 11.96
CA VAL A 243 12.30 -19.46 12.47
C VAL A 243 11.98 -20.08 13.83
N MET A 244 11.98 -21.41 13.93
CA MET A 244 11.65 -22.11 15.19
C MET A 244 12.59 -21.75 16.35
N HIS A 245 13.85 -21.41 16.06
CA HIS A 245 14.89 -21.16 17.05
C HIS A 245 15.26 -19.67 17.22
N ASN A 246 14.48 -18.75 16.63
CA ASN A 246 14.73 -17.30 16.71
C ASN A 246 16.17 -16.92 16.33
N ARG A 247 16.71 -17.48 15.24
CA ARG A 247 18.08 -17.17 14.78
C ARG A 247 18.12 -15.98 13.85
N LEU A 248 16.98 -15.59 13.29
CA LEU A 248 16.87 -14.60 12.22
C LEU A 248 17.02 -13.15 12.72
N VAL A 249 17.09 -12.94 14.03
CA VAL A 249 17.32 -11.63 14.67
C VAL A 249 18.79 -11.24 14.78
N PHE A 250 19.71 -12.17 14.50
CA PHE A 250 21.15 -11.91 14.54
C PHE A 250 21.67 -11.37 13.21
N ALA A 251 22.53 -10.36 13.28
CA ALA A 251 23.25 -9.83 12.12
C ALA A 251 24.12 -10.91 11.48
N ARG A 252 24.29 -10.82 10.16
CA ARG A 252 24.99 -11.83 9.36
C ARG A 252 26.49 -11.69 9.52
N SER A 253 27.18 -12.82 9.57
CA SER A 253 28.64 -12.87 9.51
C SER A 253 29.08 -12.82 8.04
N THR A 254 29.91 -11.83 7.72
CA THR A 254 30.45 -11.60 6.38
C THR A 254 31.96 -11.45 6.44
N ASP A 255 32.64 -11.91 5.39
CA ASP A 255 34.08 -11.70 5.22
C ASP A 255 34.37 -10.23 4.92
N THR A 256 35.31 -9.64 5.68
CA THR A 256 35.71 -8.24 5.54
C THR A 256 36.55 -7.96 4.29
N ALA A 257 37.03 -9.00 3.59
CA ALA A 257 37.85 -8.86 2.39
C ALA A 257 37.04 -8.68 1.09
N LEU A 258 35.71 -8.78 1.13
CA LEU A 258 34.85 -8.65 -0.06
C LEU A 258 34.67 -7.18 -0.47
N ASP A 259 34.51 -6.93 -1.77
CA ASP A 259 34.05 -5.62 -2.23
C ASP A 259 32.60 -5.34 -1.74
N PRO A 260 32.17 -4.07 -1.65
CA PRO A 260 30.86 -3.73 -1.09
C PRO A 260 29.67 -4.45 -1.74
N GLN A 261 29.71 -4.66 -3.06
CA GLN A 261 28.60 -5.29 -3.79
C GLN A 261 28.55 -6.79 -3.50
N GLN A 262 29.71 -7.45 -3.45
CA GLN A 262 29.82 -8.86 -3.05
C GLN A 262 29.44 -9.06 -1.59
N ALA A 263 29.85 -8.16 -0.69
CA ALA A 263 29.50 -8.19 0.72
C ALA A 263 27.99 -8.03 0.93
N TYR A 264 27.37 -7.05 0.27
CA TYR A 264 25.92 -6.85 0.25
C TYR A 264 25.16 -8.10 -0.22
N ALA A 265 25.59 -8.69 -1.34
CA ALA A 265 24.95 -9.88 -1.89
C ALA A 265 25.11 -11.08 -0.96
N ARG A 266 26.29 -11.26 -0.36
CA ARG A 266 26.56 -12.39 0.55
C ARG A 266 25.81 -12.25 1.87
N GLU A 267 25.72 -11.04 2.42
CA GLU A 267 24.92 -10.75 3.61
C GLU A 267 23.47 -11.24 3.44
N GLY A 268 22.83 -10.88 2.34
CA GLY A 268 21.44 -11.27 2.04
C GLY A 268 21.22 -12.74 1.69
N MET A 269 22.27 -13.57 1.70
CA MET A 269 22.18 -15.00 1.35
C MET A 269 22.86 -15.93 2.36
N SER A 270 23.49 -15.38 3.41
CA SER A 270 24.35 -16.14 4.31
C SER A 270 23.56 -16.75 5.46
N ALA A 271 23.66 -18.07 5.63
CA ALA A 271 23.19 -18.76 6.84
C ALA A 271 24.17 -18.64 8.04
N ALA A 272 25.26 -17.85 7.90
CA ALA A 272 26.20 -17.61 8.98
C ALA A 272 25.80 -16.36 9.78
N TYR A 273 25.62 -16.54 11.09
CA TYR A 273 25.21 -15.49 12.01
C TYR A 273 26.38 -15.02 12.88
N SER A 274 26.37 -13.76 13.26
CA SER A 274 27.19 -13.21 14.34
C SER A 274 26.47 -13.36 15.68
N SER A 275 27.09 -12.89 16.76
CA SER A 275 26.46 -12.70 18.08
C SER A 275 25.79 -11.33 18.23
N GLN A 276 25.91 -10.43 17.25
CA GLN A 276 25.31 -9.11 17.27
C GLN A 276 23.85 -9.18 16.81
N LEU A 277 22.95 -8.53 17.53
CA LEU A 277 21.55 -8.35 17.15
C LEU A 277 21.44 -7.31 16.03
N MET A 278 20.47 -7.51 15.14
CA MET A 278 20.01 -6.44 14.24
C MET A 278 19.40 -5.28 15.04
N ASN A 279 19.38 -4.07 14.50
CA ASN A 279 18.57 -3.01 15.13
C ASN A 279 17.06 -3.31 15.01
N GLY A 280 16.23 -2.71 15.86
CA GLY A 280 14.80 -3.00 15.91
C GLY A 280 14.06 -2.76 14.60
N GLN A 281 14.43 -1.72 13.85
CA GLN A 281 13.83 -1.42 12.55
C GLN A 281 14.20 -2.46 11.48
N ALA A 282 15.43 -2.95 11.47
CA ALA A 282 15.86 -4.07 10.64
C ALA A 282 15.15 -5.37 11.01
N MET A 283 14.95 -5.65 12.31
CA MET A 283 14.21 -6.82 12.76
C MET A 283 12.76 -6.83 12.23
N LEU A 284 12.05 -5.71 12.34
CA LEU A 284 10.68 -5.62 11.85
C LEU A 284 10.57 -5.45 10.33
N SER A 285 11.70 -5.28 9.65
CA SER A 285 11.79 -5.32 8.19
C SER A 285 12.38 -6.63 7.67
N ALA A 286 12.60 -7.64 8.53
CA ALA A 286 13.20 -8.91 8.13
C ALA A 286 12.15 -10.02 7.99
N GLU A 287 11.99 -10.56 6.79
CA GLU A 287 10.96 -11.57 6.44
C GLU A 287 10.99 -12.74 7.43
N GLY A 288 12.19 -13.25 7.72
CA GLY A 288 12.40 -14.35 8.65
C GLY A 288 12.10 -14.03 10.13
N VAL A 289 12.27 -12.77 10.56
CA VAL A 289 11.93 -12.36 11.93
C VAL A 289 10.41 -12.27 12.08
N LEU A 290 9.72 -11.72 11.08
CA LEU A 290 8.25 -11.67 11.08
C LEU A 290 7.64 -13.07 11.08
N ALA A 291 8.21 -14.00 10.30
CA ALA A 291 7.84 -15.41 10.35
C ALA A 291 8.01 -16.01 11.76
N THR A 292 9.10 -15.66 12.45
CA THR A 292 9.35 -16.09 13.83
C THR A 292 8.29 -15.55 14.78
N LEU A 293 7.91 -14.28 14.64
CA LEU A 293 6.89 -13.66 15.46
C LEU A 293 5.50 -14.31 15.27
N PHE A 294 5.08 -14.56 14.03
CA PHE A 294 3.84 -15.32 13.77
C PHE A 294 3.91 -16.74 14.32
N TYR A 295 5.06 -17.42 14.14
CA TYR A 295 5.27 -18.76 14.69
C TYR A 295 5.13 -18.78 16.23
N ARG A 296 5.61 -17.75 16.92
CA ARG A 296 5.44 -17.60 18.38
C ARG A 296 3.99 -17.32 18.78
N LEU A 297 3.27 -16.47 18.06
CA LEU A 297 1.82 -16.27 18.32
C LEU A 297 1.04 -17.59 18.26
N ALA A 298 1.42 -18.47 17.34
CA ALA A 298 0.79 -19.77 17.16
C ALA A 298 1.20 -20.79 18.22
N THR A 299 2.49 -20.85 18.59
CA THR A 299 3.05 -21.98 19.35
C THR A 299 3.34 -21.68 20.82
N ASP A 300 3.36 -20.41 21.22
CA ASP A 300 3.62 -20.04 22.62
C ASP A 300 2.50 -20.60 23.54
N PRO A 301 2.86 -21.31 24.63
CA PRO A 301 1.89 -21.88 25.57
C PRO A 301 0.97 -20.86 26.25
N GLY A 302 1.39 -19.59 26.34
CA GLY A 302 0.59 -18.51 26.91
C GLY A 302 -0.38 -17.86 25.92
N ILE A 303 -0.37 -18.28 24.64
CA ILE A 303 -1.13 -17.66 23.55
C ILE A 303 -2.08 -18.69 22.92
N ALA A 304 -1.63 -19.44 21.90
CA ALA A 304 -2.45 -20.44 21.21
C ALA A 304 -1.99 -21.88 21.47
N ALA A 305 -0.76 -22.09 21.96
CA ALA A 305 -0.23 -23.38 22.37
C ALA A 305 -0.37 -24.50 21.31
N LEU A 306 -0.26 -24.17 20.02
CA LEU A 306 -0.37 -25.15 18.95
C LEU A 306 0.84 -26.09 18.98
N THR A 307 0.57 -27.39 19.13
CA THR A 307 1.60 -28.44 19.11
C THR A 307 1.13 -29.61 18.24
N PRO A 308 2.02 -30.26 17.48
CA PRO A 308 1.63 -31.35 16.56
C PRO A 308 1.15 -32.63 17.28
N ASP A 309 1.54 -32.81 18.55
CA ASP A 309 1.12 -33.96 19.37
C ASP A 309 -0.29 -33.80 19.98
N ASP A 310 -0.91 -32.63 19.83
CA ASP A 310 -2.26 -32.36 20.33
C ASP A 310 -3.31 -32.98 19.42
N ALA A 311 -4.18 -33.86 19.94
CA ALA A 311 -5.23 -34.50 19.15
C ALA A 311 -6.19 -33.48 18.47
N ASP A 312 -6.34 -32.29 19.05
CA ASP A 312 -7.21 -31.22 18.55
C ASP A 312 -6.44 -30.12 17.80
N TRP A 313 -5.17 -30.35 17.42
CA TRP A 313 -4.32 -29.34 16.77
C TRP A 313 -4.98 -28.73 15.54
N TYR A 314 -5.73 -29.52 14.77
CA TYR A 314 -6.38 -29.07 13.55
C TYR A 314 -7.41 -27.98 13.86
N SER A 315 -8.34 -28.26 14.77
CA SER A 315 -9.41 -27.33 15.17
C SER A 315 -8.83 -26.09 15.86
N LYS A 316 -7.83 -26.27 16.73
CA LYS A 316 -7.15 -25.14 17.39
C LYS A 316 -6.44 -24.24 16.39
N THR A 317 -5.79 -24.82 15.38
CA THR A 317 -5.13 -24.04 14.33
C THR A 317 -6.15 -23.23 13.53
N LEU A 318 -7.30 -23.81 13.20
CA LEU A 318 -8.38 -23.10 12.52
C LEU A 318 -8.91 -21.93 13.36
N THR A 319 -9.22 -22.15 14.63
CA THR A 319 -9.67 -21.08 15.55
C THR A 319 -8.63 -19.98 15.69
N HIS A 320 -7.34 -20.33 15.83
CA HIS A 320 -6.27 -19.35 15.93
C HIS A 320 -6.21 -18.44 14.70
N HIS A 321 -6.26 -19.03 13.50
CA HIS A 321 -6.20 -18.27 12.26
C HIS A 321 -7.48 -17.48 11.97
N GLN A 322 -8.65 -17.95 12.43
CA GLN A 322 -9.89 -17.17 12.38
C GLN A 322 -9.73 -15.82 13.09
N HIS A 323 -9.27 -15.83 14.34
CA HIS A 323 -9.00 -14.61 15.09
C HIS A 323 -7.88 -13.78 14.44
N LEU A 324 -6.82 -14.44 13.98
CA LEU A 324 -5.69 -13.76 13.33
C LEU A 324 -6.14 -13.03 12.06
N PHE A 325 -6.98 -13.65 11.23
CA PHE A 325 -7.51 -13.03 10.01
C PHE A 325 -8.43 -11.85 10.31
N GLU A 326 -9.21 -11.90 11.40
CA GLU A 326 -10.01 -10.75 11.83
C GLU A 326 -9.14 -9.56 12.24
N LEU A 327 -8.03 -9.81 12.93
CA LEU A 327 -7.05 -8.77 13.27
C LEU A 327 -6.37 -8.21 12.02
N ILE A 328 -5.89 -9.10 11.14
CA ILE A 328 -5.21 -8.74 9.89
C ILE A 328 -6.09 -7.87 9.00
N ARG A 329 -7.36 -8.24 8.82
CA ARG A 329 -8.35 -7.47 8.03
C ARG A 329 -8.43 -5.99 8.44
N ASN A 330 -8.15 -5.67 9.70
CA ASN A 330 -8.31 -4.34 10.26
C ASN A 330 -6.98 -3.54 10.32
N LEU A 331 -5.90 -4.07 9.75
CA LEU A 331 -4.62 -3.35 9.69
C LEU A 331 -4.74 -2.13 8.76
N ASP A 332 -4.12 -1.03 9.17
CA ASP A 332 -3.94 0.15 8.31
C ASP A 332 -2.55 0.08 7.68
N LEU A 333 -2.48 -0.44 6.46
CA LEU A 333 -1.23 -0.52 5.71
C LEU A 333 -0.76 0.83 5.17
N GLN A 334 -1.62 1.86 5.20
CA GLN A 334 -1.23 3.23 4.83
C GLN A 334 -0.44 3.91 5.95
N ASP A 335 -0.55 3.41 7.19
CA ASP A 335 0.33 3.83 8.28
C ASP A 335 1.74 3.25 8.10
N THR A 336 2.62 4.03 7.47
CA THR A 336 4.02 3.67 7.29
C THR A 336 4.87 3.82 8.56
N THR A 337 4.30 4.34 9.64
CA THR A 337 5.01 4.66 10.89
C THR A 337 4.93 3.53 11.90
N THR A 338 3.83 2.77 11.91
CA THR A 338 3.63 1.62 12.80
C THR A 338 3.76 0.32 12.01
N PRO A 339 4.74 -0.54 12.32
CA PRO A 339 4.88 -1.84 11.67
C PRO A 339 3.59 -2.66 11.76
N PRO A 340 3.11 -3.32 10.68
CA PRO A 340 1.84 -4.04 10.69
C PRO A 340 1.72 -5.11 11.78
N PHE A 341 2.84 -5.74 12.15
CA PHE A 341 2.85 -6.72 13.25
C PHE A 341 2.59 -6.08 14.61
N VAL A 342 3.02 -4.84 14.85
CA VAL A 342 2.72 -4.14 16.11
C VAL A 342 1.26 -3.71 16.14
N GLN A 343 0.72 -3.21 15.03
CA GLN A 343 -0.73 -2.92 14.91
C GLN A 343 -1.58 -4.16 15.23
N LEU A 344 -1.12 -5.36 14.83
CA LEU A 344 -1.77 -6.62 15.17
C LEU A 344 -1.82 -6.87 16.68
N LEU A 345 -0.73 -6.60 17.41
CA LEU A 345 -0.69 -6.72 18.88
C LEU A 345 -1.57 -5.69 19.58
N GLU A 346 -1.66 -4.48 19.04
CA GLU A 346 -2.56 -3.43 19.54
C GLU A 346 -4.03 -3.80 19.31
N GLY A 347 -4.36 -4.33 18.14
CA GLY A 347 -5.68 -4.89 17.84
C GLY A 347 -6.03 -6.05 18.78
N LEU A 348 -5.06 -6.93 19.08
CA LEU A 348 -5.24 -8.02 20.03
C LEU A 348 -5.48 -7.48 21.46
N LEU A 349 -4.79 -6.42 21.88
CA LEU A 349 -5.02 -5.78 23.19
C LEU A 349 -6.45 -5.25 23.34
N ALA A 350 -7.03 -4.74 22.25
CA ALA A 350 -8.41 -4.28 22.24
C ALA A 350 -9.45 -5.42 22.33
N GLN A 351 -9.10 -6.64 21.87
CA GLN A 351 -10.01 -7.79 21.82
C GLN A 351 -9.86 -8.73 23.02
N ASP A 352 -8.63 -9.11 23.35
CA ASP A 352 -8.30 -10.02 24.45
C ASP A 352 -7.03 -9.54 25.17
N SER A 353 -7.25 -8.81 26.27
CA SER A 353 -6.18 -8.14 26.99
C SER A 353 -5.20 -9.12 27.65
N VAL A 354 -5.65 -10.32 28.04
CA VAL A 354 -4.81 -11.34 28.69
C VAL A 354 -3.88 -11.96 27.65
N VAL A 355 -4.43 -12.38 26.51
CA VAL A 355 -3.64 -12.96 25.41
C VAL A 355 -2.71 -11.91 24.82
N ALA A 356 -3.13 -10.64 24.70
CA ALA A 356 -2.29 -9.55 24.22
C ALA A 356 -1.04 -9.33 25.08
N ARG A 357 -1.18 -9.39 26.41
CA ARG A 357 -0.03 -9.27 27.31
C ARG A 357 0.97 -10.42 27.10
N ALA A 358 0.48 -11.65 26.95
CA ALA A 358 1.33 -12.81 26.66
C ALA A 358 2.02 -12.68 25.29
N ALA A 359 1.29 -12.22 24.28
CA ALA A 359 1.82 -11.92 22.95
C ALA A 359 2.91 -10.84 22.97
N ALA A 360 2.71 -9.75 23.71
CA ALA A 360 3.71 -8.71 23.88
C ALA A 360 4.98 -9.22 24.59
N LEU A 361 4.82 -10.06 25.61
CA LEU A 361 5.98 -10.69 26.27
C LEU A 361 6.75 -11.61 25.30
N SER A 362 6.04 -12.43 24.52
CA SER A 362 6.65 -13.31 23.51
C SER A 362 7.34 -12.49 22.39
N TYR A 363 6.74 -11.38 21.98
CA TYR A 363 7.32 -10.42 21.05
C TYR A 363 8.62 -9.81 21.61
N LEU A 364 8.62 -9.32 22.85
CA LEU A 364 9.80 -8.72 23.48
C LEU A 364 10.94 -9.73 23.69
N HIS A 365 10.62 -11.00 24.02
CA HIS A 365 11.60 -12.08 24.05
C HIS A 365 12.19 -12.38 22.66
N THR A 366 11.36 -12.30 21.62
CA THR A 366 11.79 -12.58 20.25
C THR A 366 12.69 -11.47 19.72
N THR A 367 12.32 -10.21 19.94
CA THR A 367 13.07 -9.03 19.47
C THR A 367 14.17 -8.57 20.43
N PHE A 368 14.31 -9.22 21.60
CA PHE A 368 15.24 -8.82 22.66
C PHE A 368 15.07 -7.34 23.07
N ALA A 369 13.82 -6.87 23.13
CA ALA A 369 13.45 -5.47 23.39
C ALA A 369 14.05 -4.41 22.43
N MET A 370 14.70 -4.81 21.33
CA MET A 370 15.38 -3.91 20.38
C MET A 370 14.45 -2.85 19.75
N THR A 371 13.13 -3.04 19.84
CA THR A 371 12.13 -2.12 19.29
C THR A 371 11.51 -1.18 20.34
N ALA A 372 11.72 -1.46 21.63
CA ALA A 372 10.92 -0.90 22.72
C ALA A 372 11.75 -0.26 23.85
N ASP A 373 12.94 -0.77 24.14
CA ASP A 373 13.78 -0.25 25.23
C ASP A 373 15.26 -0.50 24.93
N ARG A 374 16.00 0.59 24.64
CA ARG A 374 17.42 0.51 24.25
C ARG A 374 18.33 0.03 25.36
N GLU A 375 18.09 0.46 26.60
CA GLU A 375 18.95 0.11 27.73
C GLU A 375 18.82 -1.38 28.05
N LEU A 376 17.58 -1.89 28.06
CA LEU A 376 17.32 -3.30 28.22
C LEU A 376 17.89 -4.12 27.05
N ALA A 377 17.73 -3.63 25.82
CA ALA A 377 18.27 -4.30 24.65
C ALA A 377 19.81 -4.41 24.68
N ALA A 378 20.51 -3.36 25.13
CA ALA A 378 21.96 -3.42 25.35
C ALA A 378 22.35 -4.44 26.42
N GLN A 379 21.61 -4.53 27.53
CA GLN A 379 21.85 -5.55 28.56
C GLN A 379 21.64 -6.98 28.01
N LEU A 380 20.62 -7.18 27.18
CA LEU A 380 20.35 -8.47 26.55
C LEU A 380 21.40 -8.82 25.48
N GLN A 381 21.95 -7.83 24.77
CA GLN A 381 23.07 -8.02 23.87
C GLN A 381 24.34 -8.52 24.61
N GLU A 382 24.63 -7.98 25.79
CA GLU A 382 25.73 -8.46 26.64
C GLU A 382 25.48 -9.88 27.17
N LEU A 383 24.23 -10.19 27.57
CA LEU A 383 23.84 -11.55 27.95
C LEU A 383 24.09 -12.56 26.82
N ILE A 384 23.75 -12.18 25.58
CA ILE A 384 23.99 -12.99 24.38
C ILE A 384 25.49 -13.21 24.17
N TYR A 385 26.31 -12.15 24.29
CA TYR A 385 27.76 -12.26 24.18
C TYR A 385 28.35 -13.23 25.21
N ALA A 386 27.98 -13.07 26.48
CA ALA A 386 28.41 -13.97 27.55
C ALA A 386 28.00 -15.42 27.24
N GLY A 387 26.76 -15.63 26.77
CA GLY A 387 26.24 -16.95 26.40
C GLY A 387 27.02 -17.60 25.25
N HIS A 388 27.26 -16.86 24.16
CA HIS A 388 27.96 -17.36 22.98
C HIS A 388 29.46 -17.60 23.23
N ASN A 389 30.07 -16.84 24.14
CA ASN A 389 31.47 -17.03 24.55
C ASN A 389 31.65 -18.11 25.64
N GLY A 390 30.56 -18.59 26.25
CA GLY A 390 30.62 -19.57 27.34
C GLY A 390 30.99 -18.98 28.71
N GLU A 391 30.76 -17.68 28.91
CA GLU A 391 31.04 -16.94 30.14
C GLU A 391 29.91 -17.13 31.16
N LEU A 392 29.89 -18.30 31.82
CA LEU A 392 28.78 -18.74 32.67
C LEU A 392 28.42 -17.76 33.80
N ALA A 393 29.40 -17.15 34.45
CA ALA A 393 29.16 -16.26 35.58
C ALA A 393 28.42 -14.99 35.15
N ASP A 394 28.87 -14.36 34.06
CA ASP A 394 28.25 -13.16 33.52
C ASP A 394 26.87 -13.46 32.94
N PHE A 395 26.72 -14.59 32.24
CA PHE A 395 25.43 -15.07 31.75
C PHE A 395 24.41 -15.25 32.88
N MET A 396 24.78 -15.96 33.94
CA MET A 396 23.87 -16.19 35.08
C MET A 396 23.48 -14.90 35.79
N SER A 397 24.41 -13.95 35.91
CA SER A 397 24.17 -12.64 36.53
C SER A 397 23.13 -11.83 35.76
N LEU A 398 23.25 -11.80 34.43
CA LEU A 398 22.39 -11.01 33.54
C LEU A 398 21.04 -11.69 33.22
N TYR A 399 20.98 -13.02 33.24
CA TYR A 399 19.80 -13.77 32.79
C TYR A 399 18.53 -13.45 33.60
N SER A 400 18.64 -13.44 34.93
CA SER A 400 17.47 -13.24 35.80
C SER A 400 16.96 -11.80 35.76
N SER A 401 17.86 -10.81 35.67
CA SER A 401 17.47 -9.40 35.54
C SER A 401 16.82 -9.12 34.19
N GLY A 402 17.37 -9.65 33.09
CA GLY A 402 16.82 -9.47 31.75
C GLY A 402 15.40 -10.05 31.61
N SER A 403 15.17 -11.28 32.11
CA SER A 403 13.85 -11.92 32.04
C SER A 403 12.78 -11.15 32.84
N ASN A 404 13.12 -10.67 34.03
CA ASN A 404 12.20 -9.85 34.84
C ASN A 404 11.91 -8.51 34.17
N ALA A 405 12.92 -7.86 33.58
CA ALA A 405 12.76 -6.58 32.90
C ALA A 405 11.85 -6.69 31.66
N LEU A 406 11.98 -7.77 30.87
CA LEU A 406 11.07 -8.03 29.74
C LEU A 406 9.62 -8.21 30.22
N THR A 407 9.40 -8.93 31.32
CA THR A 407 8.06 -9.08 31.92
C THR A 407 7.50 -7.75 32.37
N GLN A 408 8.31 -6.92 33.03
CA GLN A 408 7.92 -5.58 33.47
C GLN A 408 7.58 -4.67 32.28
N LEU A 409 8.37 -4.71 31.20
CA LEU A 409 8.11 -3.92 30.01
C LEU A 409 6.81 -4.33 29.32
N ALA A 410 6.52 -5.64 29.26
CA ALA A 410 5.22 -6.13 28.78
C ALA A 410 4.05 -5.64 29.67
N ASP A 411 4.23 -5.62 31.00
CA ASP A 411 3.25 -5.06 31.93
C ASP A 411 3.02 -3.56 31.74
N GLN A 412 4.07 -2.80 31.48
CA GLN A 412 4.00 -1.36 31.22
C GLN A 412 3.29 -1.08 29.90
N TRP A 413 3.64 -1.77 28.81
CA TRP A 413 2.93 -1.65 27.54
C TRP A 413 1.44 -1.99 27.70
N HIS A 414 1.13 -3.08 28.38
CA HIS A 414 -0.25 -3.51 28.63
C HIS A 414 -1.08 -2.46 29.40
N LYS A 415 -0.44 -1.62 30.22
CA LYS A 415 -1.07 -0.50 30.94
C LYS A 415 -1.07 0.83 30.16
N GLY A 416 -0.46 0.87 28.97
CA GLY A 416 -0.25 2.09 28.18
C GLY A 416 0.86 2.99 28.72
N GLU A 417 1.78 2.46 29.53
CA GLU A 417 2.91 3.18 30.14
C GLU A 417 4.19 3.10 29.29
N ALA A 418 4.23 2.20 28.30
CA ALA A 418 5.36 2.00 27.38
C ALA A 418 4.85 1.71 25.96
N SER A 419 5.72 1.88 24.96
CA SER A 419 5.44 1.55 23.55
C SER A 419 6.35 0.43 23.05
N LEU A 420 5.80 -0.48 22.23
CA LEU A 420 6.60 -1.51 21.54
C LEU A 420 7.42 -0.96 20.37
N THR A 421 7.20 0.30 19.99
CA THR A 421 7.87 1.01 18.89
C THR A 421 8.75 2.17 19.36
N ALA A 422 8.98 2.31 20.68
CA ALA A 422 9.69 3.47 21.23
C ALA A 422 11.12 3.66 20.66
N GLU A 423 11.77 2.58 20.20
CA GLU A 423 13.11 2.61 19.60
C GLU A 423 13.07 2.50 18.07
N LEU A 424 11.90 2.62 17.46
CA LEU A 424 11.74 2.67 16.00
C LEU A 424 11.68 4.11 15.52
N GLY A 425 12.34 4.37 14.38
CA GLY A 425 12.32 5.67 13.73
C GLY A 425 11.49 5.63 12.46
N GLN A 426 11.21 6.82 11.93
CA GLN A 426 10.63 6.95 10.60
C GLN A 426 11.56 6.31 9.56
N PRO A 427 11.04 5.51 8.61
CA PRO A 427 11.84 5.01 7.50
C PRO A 427 12.46 6.16 6.69
N LEU A 428 13.79 6.14 6.53
CA LEU A 428 14.54 7.12 5.74
C LEU A 428 15.10 6.45 4.50
N TRP A 429 14.24 6.31 3.48
CA TRP A 429 14.56 5.62 2.24
C TRP A 429 15.40 6.46 1.28
N LEU A 430 16.42 5.80 0.70
CA LEU A 430 17.34 6.35 -0.28
C LEU A 430 17.29 5.49 -1.55
N LEU A 431 17.13 6.12 -2.72
CA LEU A 431 17.24 5.45 -4.02
C LEU A 431 18.51 5.90 -4.72
N HIS A 432 19.43 4.96 -4.95
CA HIS A 432 20.62 5.19 -5.75
C HIS A 432 20.47 4.53 -7.13
N ASP A 433 19.96 5.31 -8.08
CA ASP A 433 19.71 4.91 -9.46
C ASP A 433 20.94 4.38 -10.22
N ALA A 434 22.11 5.00 -10.03
CA ALA A 434 23.35 4.60 -10.70
C ALA A 434 23.97 3.30 -10.16
N VAL A 435 23.69 2.93 -8.91
CA VAL A 435 24.19 1.68 -8.32
C VAL A 435 23.22 0.56 -8.68
N LYS A 436 23.67 -0.37 -9.51
CA LYS A 436 22.86 -1.49 -9.98
C LYS A 436 23.21 -2.78 -9.23
N ILE A 437 22.20 -3.43 -8.67
CA ILE A 437 22.31 -4.75 -8.04
C ILE A 437 21.48 -5.76 -8.80
N LYS A 438 21.82 -7.05 -8.70
CA LYS A 438 21.01 -8.09 -9.34
C LYS A 438 19.68 -8.24 -8.61
N LYS A 439 18.58 -8.38 -9.35
CA LYS A 439 17.25 -8.63 -8.77
C LYS A 439 17.17 -9.95 -8.00
N ALA A 440 17.88 -10.96 -8.50
CA ALA A 440 18.13 -12.22 -7.81
C ALA A 440 19.58 -12.67 -8.13
N PRO A 441 20.21 -13.51 -7.29
CA PRO A 441 21.64 -13.86 -7.45
C PRO A 441 22.00 -14.44 -8.82
N TRP A 442 21.08 -15.22 -9.40
CA TRP A 442 21.17 -15.83 -10.73
C TRP A 442 20.53 -15.01 -11.86
N SER A 443 19.83 -13.91 -11.54
CA SER A 443 19.16 -13.08 -12.55
C SER A 443 20.17 -12.25 -13.33
N THR A 444 19.89 -12.07 -14.62
CA THR A 444 20.57 -11.08 -15.47
C THR A 444 19.96 -9.69 -15.33
N GLN A 445 18.73 -9.59 -14.79
CA GLN A 445 18.07 -8.32 -14.53
C GLN A 445 18.71 -7.62 -13.33
N GLN A 446 18.94 -6.32 -13.49
CA GLN A 446 19.44 -5.46 -12.44
C GLN A 446 18.40 -4.42 -12.05
N VAL A 447 18.39 -4.05 -10.78
CA VAL A 447 17.53 -3.02 -10.17
C VAL A 447 18.41 -1.98 -9.48
N PRO A 448 17.95 -0.73 -9.34
CA PRO A 448 18.69 0.26 -8.57
C PRO A 448 18.74 -0.13 -7.10
N LEU A 449 19.78 0.33 -6.39
CA LEU A 449 19.90 0.13 -4.95
C LEU A 449 18.87 1.01 -4.22
N MET A 450 18.04 0.39 -3.39
CA MET A 450 17.15 1.06 -2.44
C MET A 450 17.46 0.58 -1.04
N LEU A 451 17.67 1.51 -0.12
CA LEU A 451 17.99 1.20 1.28
C LEU A 451 17.37 2.22 2.23
N ASN A 452 16.99 1.78 3.42
CA ASN A 452 16.53 2.65 4.49
C ASN A 452 17.68 2.89 5.46
N LEU A 453 18.05 4.15 5.66
CA LEU A 453 19.19 4.58 6.46
C LEU A 453 19.12 4.08 7.92
N ASN A 454 17.93 3.94 8.49
CA ASN A 454 17.76 3.50 9.88
C ASN A 454 17.87 1.99 10.06
N MET A 455 17.79 1.20 8.98
CA MET A 455 18.05 -0.24 9.01
C MET A 455 19.37 -0.63 8.34
N ALA A 456 19.93 0.25 7.51
CA ALA A 456 21.05 -0.04 6.64
C ALA A 456 22.23 -0.68 7.36
N THR A 457 22.78 -1.72 6.77
CA THR A 457 23.99 -2.40 7.26
C THR A 457 25.25 -1.66 6.82
N GLN A 458 26.39 -2.03 7.39
CA GLN A 458 27.69 -1.51 6.94
C GLN A 458 27.90 -1.74 5.44
N HIS A 459 27.44 -2.88 4.90
CA HIS A 459 27.64 -3.24 3.51
C HIS A 459 26.74 -2.46 2.57
N GLU A 460 25.51 -2.17 2.98
CA GLU A 460 24.62 -1.26 2.24
C GLU A 460 25.17 0.15 2.17
N LEU A 461 25.64 0.68 3.30
CA LEU A 461 26.22 2.02 3.35
C LEU A 461 27.54 2.11 2.56
N ALA A 462 28.33 1.03 2.52
CA ALA A 462 29.55 0.98 1.73
C ALA A 462 29.33 1.04 0.21
N MET A 463 28.09 0.82 -0.25
CA MET A 463 27.71 1.02 -1.66
C MET A 463 27.50 2.50 -2.01
N LEU A 464 27.39 3.38 -1.00
CA LEU A 464 27.28 4.83 -1.17
C LEU A 464 28.68 5.44 -1.27
N GLN A 465 29.18 5.62 -2.49
CA GLN A 465 30.58 6.00 -2.75
C GLN A 465 31.01 7.37 -2.17
N PHE A 466 30.06 8.20 -1.77
CA PHE A 466 30.31 9.49 -1.10
C PHE A 466 30.56 9.35 0.41
N LEU A 467 30.43 8.15 0.98
CA LEU A 467 30.73 7.85 2.38
C LEU A 467 32.07 7.11 2.50
N THR A 468 32.90 7.55 3.43
CA THR A 468 34.13 6.84 3.81
C THR A 468 33.84 5.76 4.85
N ALA A 469 34.80 4.84 5.07
CA ALA A 469 34.68 3.85 6.14
C ALA A 469 34.51 4.49 7.54
N THR A 470 35.12 5.65 7.77
CA THR A 470 34.94 6.42 9.01
C THR A 470 33.53 7.00 9.11
N ASP A 471 33.00 7.56 8.02
CA ASP A 471 31.62 8.07 7.99
C ASP A 471 30.61 6.97 8.31
N ILE A 472 30.78 5.79 7.72
CA ILE A 472 29.91 4.63 7.95
C ILE A 472 29.99 4.17 9.41
N ALA A 473 31.19 4.05 9.96
CA ALA A 473 31.37 3.65 11.36
C ALA A 473 30.75 4.68 12.33
N SER A 474 30.94 5.97 12.07
CA SER A 474 30.33 7.05 12.85
C SER A 474 28.81 6.99 12.78
N LEU A 475 28.23 6.81 11.60
CA LEU A 475 26.78 6.69 11.43
C LEU A 475 26.21 5.49 12.19
N LEU A 476 26.80 4.30 12.03
CA LEU A 476 26.33 3.09 12.70
C LEU A 476 26.45 3.20 14.23
N ASN A 477 27.55 3.76 14.73
CA ASN A 477 27.76 3.98 16.16
C ASN A 477 26.79 5.02 16.73
N GLU A 478 26.57 6.12 16.02
CA GLU A 478 25.62 7.16 16.41
C GLU A 478 24.19 6.59 16.51
N ARG A 479 23.80 5.79 15.52
CA ARG A 479 22.49 5.10 15.53
C ARG A 479 22.36 4.11 16.69
N ALA A 480 23.43 3.38 17.02
CA ALA A 480 23.41 2.42 18.11
C ALA A 480 23.32 3.08 19.50
N LEU A 481 24.02 4.21 19.70
CA LEU A 481 24.04 4.92 20.98
C LEU A 481 22.82 5.82 21.18
N HIS A 482 22.43 6.55 20.14
CA HIS A 482 21.45 7.63 20.23
C HIS A 482 20.13 7.32 19.51
N GLY A 483 19.99 6.12 18.94
CA GLY A 483 18.76 5.65 18.30
C GLY A 483 18.65 6.08 16.84
N PRO A 484 17.51 5.77 16.19
CA PRO A 484 17.30 6.08 14.78
C PRO A 484 17.29 7.59 14.53
N PHE A 485 17.65 7.98 13.30
CA PHE A 485 17.54 9.35 12.84
C PHE A 485 16.08 9.66 12.51
N SER A 486 15.57 10.77 13.02
CA SER A 486 14.19 11.23 12.75
C SER A 486 14.04 11.90 11.38
N SER A 487 15.12 12.45 10.83
CA SER A 487 15.15 13.15 9.54
C SER A 487 16.59 13.28 9.02
N LEU A 488 16.76 13.77 7.78
CA LEU A 488 18.09 14.15 7.28
C LEU A 488 18.69 15.34 8.04
N ALA A 489 17.85 16.25 8.56
CA ALA A 489 18.31 17.37 9.38
C ALA A 489 18.90 16.85 10.71
N ASP A 490 18.21 15.90 11.35
CA ASP A 490 18.69 15.25 12.58
C ASP A 490 19.99 14.47 12.33
N LEU A 491 20.13 13.81 11.18
CA LEU A 491 21.40 13.21 10.76
C LEU A 491 22.51 14.25 10.61
N ALA A 492 22.23 15.40 9.99
CA ALA A 492 23.20 16.49 9.82
C ALA A 492 23.61 17.13 11.16
N ASP A 493 22.70 17.21 12.12
CA ASP A 493 22.96 17.78 13.44
C ASP A 493 23.83 16.85 14.30
N ARG A 494 23.67 15.54 14.15
CA ARG A 494 24.41 14.53 14.93
C ARG A 494 25.75 14.14 14.31
N LEU A 495 25.89 14.25 12.99
CA LEU A 495 27.08 13.81 12.27
C LEU A 495 27.73 14.98 11.53
N ASN A 496 29.05 15.07 11.60
CA ASN A 496 29.84 16.12 10.93
C ASN A 496 30.03 15.86 9.42
N PHE A 497 28.94 15.61 8.69
CA PHE A 497 29.00 15.45 7.24
C PHE A 497 29.23 16.79 6.54
N SER A 498 29.97 16.74 5.43
CA SER A 498 30.15 17.90 4.56
C SER A 498 28.85 18.28 3.84
N ALA A 499 28.73 19.55 3.44
CA ALA A 499 27.60 20.03 2.65
C ALA A 499 27.36 19.18 1.38
N THR A 500 28.43 18.70 0.75
CA THR A 500 28.34 17.80 -0.42
C THR A 500 27.72 16.45 -0.08
N GLN A 501 28.08 15.85 1.05
CA GLN A 501 27.50 14.58 1.49
C GLN A 501 26.02 14.73 1.84
N LEU A 502 25.64 15.83 2.52
CA LEU A 502 24.25 16.12 2.84
C LEU A 502 23.40 16.34 1.58
N ALA A 503 23.92 17.11 0.61
CA ALA A 503 23.25 17.29 -0.68
C ALA A 503 23.05 15.97 -1.43
N GLU A 504 23.98 15.02 -1.31
CA GLU A 504 23.84 13.71 -1.93
C GLU A 504 22.77 12.86 -1.21
N PHE A 505 22.68 12.90 0.12
CA PHE A 505 21.56 12.27 0.83
C PHE A 505 20.21 12.85 0.41
N GLU A 506 20.07 14.17 0.31
CA GLU A 506 18.84 14.83 -0.14
C GLU A 506 18.47 14.43 -1.57
N ARG A 507 19.46 14.33 -2.46
CA ARG A 507 19.26 13.85 -3.84
C ARG A 507 18.69 12.43 -3.85
N LEU A 508 19.24 11.51 -3.05
CA LEU A 508 18.79 10.11 -2.99
C LEU A 508 17.39 9.96 -2.36
N VAL A 509 17.05 10.77 -1.34
CA VAL A 509 15.68 10.81 -0.79
C VAL A 509 14.69 11.32 -1.84
N THR A 510 15.07 12.36 -2.58
CA THR A 510 14.22 12.93 -3.64
C THR A 510 13.97 11.91 -4.74
N ALA A 511 15.03 11.23 -5.20
CA ALA A 511 14.92 10.16 -6.18
C ALA A 511 13.98 9.03 -5.70
N HIS A 512 14.05 8.68 -4.41
CA HIS A 512 13.17 7.65 -3.86
C HIS A 512 11.70 8.07 -3.90
N ARG A 513 11.39 9.29 -3.47
CA ARG A 513 10.03 9.85 -3.53
C ARG A 513 9.48 9.91 -4.97
N GLN A 514 10.36 10.17 -5.94
CA GLN A 514 10.05 10.14 -7.38
C GLN A 514 9.80 8.72 -7.92
N ALA A 515 10.30 7.68 -7.26
CA ALA A 515 10.19 6.31 -7.73
C ALA A 515 9.02 5.52 -7.10
N LEU A 516 8.68 5.80 -5.83
CA LEU A 516 7.50 5.19 -5.18
C LEU A 516 6.21 5.63 -5.81
N ASN A 517 6.20 6.87 -6.30
CA ASN A 517 5.14 7.37 -7.13
C ASN A 517 5.78 7.59 -8.50
N PRO A 518 5.78 6.61 -9.42
CA PRO A 518 6.20 6.89 -10.79
C PRO A 518 5.35 8.04 -11.41
N ASP A 519 4.15 8.25 -10.85
CA ASP A 519 3.27 9.41 -11.05
C ASP A 519 3.58 10.63 -10.13
N THR A 520 4.64 10.69 -9.31
CA THR A 520 5.15 11.98 -8.78
C THR A 520 6.08 12.68 -9.78
N THR A 521 6.15 12.17 -11.01
CA THR A 521 6.31 13.06 -12.18
C THR A 521 4.98 13.62 -12.70
N ALA A 522 3.81 13.09 -12.30
CA ALA A 522 2.56 13.83 -12.42
C ALA A 522 2.49 14.86 -11.28
N GLN A 523 3.38 15.84 -11.38
CA GLN A 523 2.99 17.24 -11.32
C GLN A 523 1.50 17.32 -11.71
N LEU A 524 0.65 17.80 -10.81
CA LEU A 524 -0.81 17.82 -10.97
C LEU A 524 -1.16 18.20 -12.41
N GLN A 525 -1.69 17.25 -13.18
CA GLN A 525 -1.97 17.47 -14.60
C GLN A 525 -3.36 18.07 -14.69
N VAL A 526 -3.42 19.36 -15.00
CA VAL A 526 -4.68 20.10 -15.00
C VAL A 526 -5.06 20.43 -16.43
N LEU A 527 -6.12 19.79 -16.91
CA LEU A 527 -6.77 20.14 -18.16
C LEU A 527 -7.90 21.15 -17.87
N VAL A 528 -7.76 22.37 -18.37
CA VAL A 528 -8.78 23.43 -18.19
C VAL A 528 -9.54 23.60 -19.50
N ILE A 529 -10.83 23.23 -19.52
CA ILE A 529 -11.68 23.21 -20.71
C ILE A 529 -12.66 24.37 -20.69
N SER A 530 -12.74 25.11 -21.80
CA SER A 530 -13.72 26.16 -22.05
C SER A 530 -15.05 25.56 -22.55
N ALA A 531 -16.10 25.59 -21.75
CA ALA A 531 -17.46 25.26 -22.17
C ALA A 531 -18.14 26.45 -22.86
N LEU A 532 -19.05 26.14 -23.80
CA LEU A 532 -19.77 27.10 -24.63
C LEU A 532 -21.20 27.42 -24.14
N HIS A 533 -21.57 27.04 -22.91
CA HIS A 533 -22.85 27.44 -22.27
C HIS A 533 -24.09 27.26 -23.14
N GLY A 534 -24.40 26.01 -23.48
CA GLY A 534 -25.55 25.66 -24.31
C GLY A 534 -25.29 25.73 -25.82
N MET A 535 -24.30 26.50 -26.29
CA MET A 535 -24.01 26.62 -27.73
C MET A 535 -23.44 25.33 -28.34
N HIS A 536 -22.97 24.38 -27.52
CA HIS A 536 -22.55 23.04 -27.97
C HIS A 536 -23.62 22.29 -28.78
N ALA A 537 -24.92 22.57 -28.54
CA ALA A 537 -26.01 21.88 -29.24
C ALA A 537 -26.05 22.16 -30.75
N GLU A 538 -25.57 23.33 -31.16
CA GLU A 538 -25.65 23.84 -32.54
C GLU A 538 -24.24 24.06 -33.14
N HIS A 539 -23.20 23.56 -32.48
CA HIS A 539 -21.81 23.78 -32.88
C HIS A 539 -21.28 22.66 -33.79
N ASP A 540 -20.78 23.02 -34.98
CA ASP A 540 -20.33 22.05 -35.99
C ASP A 540 -19.01 21.34 -35.63
N TYR A 541 -18.20 21.91 -34.73
CA TYR A 541 -16.83 21.45 -34.44
C TYR A 541 -16.53 21.20 -32.96
N TYR A 542 -17.51 21.46 -32.08
CA TYR A 542 -17.32 21.38 -30.62
C TYR A 542 -18.66 21.11 -29.92
N SER A 543 -19.17 19.91 -30.13
CA SER A 543 -20.43 19.43 -29.57
C SER A 543 -20.30 19.03 -28.09
N TYR A 544 -21.43 18.67 -27.47
CA TYR A 544 -21.44 18.07 -26.13
C TYR A 544 -20.67 16.75 -26.09
N GLU A 545 -20.73 15.96 -27.16
CA GLU A 545 -20.03 14.68 -27.22
C GLU A 545 -18.51 14.90 -27.25
N ASP A 546 -18.04 15.89 -28.01
CA ASP A 546 -16.61 16.23 -28.06
C ASP A 546 -16.10 16.66 -26.67
N LEU A 547 -16.87 17.48 -25.95
CA LEU A 547 -16.56 17.85 -24.56
C LEU A 547 -16.46 16.62 -23.65
N TYR A 548 -17.44 15.73 -23.71
CA TYR A 548 -17.49 14.57 -22.82
C TYR A 548 -16.42 13.51 -23.16
N GLN A 549 -16.15 13.31 -24.44
CA GLN A 549 -15.15 12.38 -24.92
C GLN A 549 -13.75 12.87 -24.53
N ALA A 550 -13.46 14.16 -24.69
CA ALA A 550 -12.22 14.78 -24.22
C ALA A 550 -11.95 14.52 -22.73
N ILE A 551 -12.99 14.66 -21.90
CA ILE A 551 -12.90 14.41 -20.45
C ILE A 551 -12.67 12.91 -20.19
N ALA A 552 -13.37 12.03 -20.89
CA ALA A 552 -13.24 10.58 -20.74
C ALA A 552 -11.84 10.08 -21.15
N ASP A 553 -11.32 10.56 -22.28
CA ASP A 553 -9.98 10.21 -22.79
C ASP A 553 -8.87 10.73 -21.88
N PHE A 554 -9.11 11.88 -21.23
CA PHE A 554 -8.21 12.38 -20.21
C PHE A 554 -8.26 11.59 -18.89
N ALA A 555 -9.24 10.70 -18.68
CA ALA A 555 -9.34 9.81 -17.52
C ALA A 555 -9.00 10.48 -16.16
N PRO A 556 -9.74 11.54 -15.75
CA PRO A 556 -9.43 12.29 -14.55
C PRO A 556 -9.68 11.54 -13.24
N ASP A 557 -8.82 11.84 -12.27
CA ASP A 557 -8.97 11.48 -10.86
C ASP A 557 -9.98 12.39 -10.15
N ALA A 558 -10.08 13.65 -10.56
CA ALA A 558 -11.07 14.61 -10.06
C ALA A 558 -11.57 15.54 -11.16
N ILE A 559 -12.82 15.99 -11.04
CA ILE A 559 -13.43 16.92 -12.00
C ILE A 559 -13.98 18.13 -11.26
N GLY A 560 -13.49 19.31 -11.60
CA GLY A 560 -14.08 20.57 -11.19
C GLY A 560 -15.09 21.04 -12.23
N VAL A 561 -16.28 21.48 -11.79
CA VAL A 561 -17.27 22.14 -12.65
C VAL A 561 -17.66 23.49 -12.08
N GLU A 562 -18.07 24.41 -12.96
CA GLU A 562 -18.59 25.74 -12.60
C GLU A 562 -20.01 25.65 -11.98
N ILE A 563 -20.06 25.02 -10.82
CA ILE A 563 -21.19 24.94 -9.89
C ILE A 563 -20.66 25.37 -8.53
N ARG A 564 -21.45 26.06 -7.71
CA ARG A 564 -20.98 26.46 -6.37
C ARG A 564 -20.69 25.21 -5.52
N PRO A 565 -19.63 25.20 -4.68
CA PRO A 565 -19.34 24.08 -3.79
C PRO A 565 -20.54 23.64 -2.94
N GLU A 566 -21.40 24.56 -2.52
CA GLU A 566 -22.59 24.30 -1.70
C GLU A 566 -23.75 23.66 -2.48
N ASP A 567 -23.71 23.77 -3.81
CA ASP A 567 -24.76 23.30 -4.71
C ASP A 567 -24.44 21.95 -5.36
N ILE A 568 -23.17 21.51 -5.40
CA ILE A 568 -22.74 20.34 -6.18
C ILE A 568 -23.50 19.05 -5.84
N GLY A 569 -23.93 18.89 -4.58
CA GLY A 569 -24.71 17.74 -4.11
C GLY A 569 -26.24 17.89 -4.18
N GLN A 570 -26.75 18.96 -4.80
CA GLN A 570 -28.20 19.22 -4.87
C GLN A 570 -28.90 18.37 -5.94
N ALA A 571 -30.23 18.28 -5.85
CA ALA A 571 -31.03 17.53 -6.81
C ALA A 571 -30.93 18.12 -8.23
N GLU A 572 -31.03 17.26 -9.25
CA GLU A 572 -30.96 17.64 -10.66
C GLU A 572 -31.91 18.79 -11.03
N THR A 573 -33.14 18.76 -10.52
CA THR A 573 -34.14 19.83 -10.78
C THR A 573 -33.70 21.19 -10.25
N TYR A 574 -32.93 21.23 -9.17
CA TYR A 574 -32.33 22.44 -8.64
C TYR A 574 -31.14 22.88 -9.48
N LEU A 575 -30.27 21.93 -9.88
CA LEU A 575 -29.10 22.19 -10.69
C LEU A 575 -29.49 22.73 -12.08
N ASN A 576 -30.40 22.06 -12.79
CA ASN A 576 -30.89 22.48 -14.11
C ASN A 576 -31.60 23.84 -14.13
N ARG A 577 -32.09 24.30 -12.98
CA ARG A 577 -32.69 25.65 -12.86
C ARG A 577 -31.64 26.76 -12.79
N ASN A 578 -30.44 26.44 -12.32
CA ASN A 578 -29.45 27.43 -11.92
C ASN A 578 -28.13 27.35 -12.69
N TYR A 579 -27.81 26.22 -13.33
CA TYR A 579 -26.53 25.97 -13.98
C TYR A 579 -26.69 25.45 -15.40
N PRO A 580 -25.71 25.68 -16.29
CA PRO A 580 -25.70 25.14 -17.65
C PRO A 580 -25.74 23.61 -17.68
N GLY A 581 -26.42 23.05 -18.68
CA GLY A 581 -26.68 21.61 -18.79
C GLY A 581 -25.43 20.74 -18.84
N GLU A 582 -24.33 21.23 -19.45
CA GLU A 582 -23.05 20.51 -19.44
C GLU A 582 -22.49 20.33 -18.03
N MET A 583 -22.54 21.36 -17.18
CA MET A 583 -22.03 21.30 -15.81
C MET A 583 -22.86 20.34 -14.97
N VAL A 584 -24.19 20.39 -15.13
CA VAL A 584 -25.10 19.46 -14.43
C VAL A 584 -24.84 18.02 -14.86
N THR A 585 -24.68 17.78 -16.17
CA THR A 585 -24.40 16.43 -16.70
C THR A 585 -23.09 15.88 -16.15
N LEU A 586 -22.03 16.70 -16.08
CA LEU A 586 -20.74 16.29 -15.52
C LEU A 586 -20.82 16.02 -14.01
N ALA A 587 -21.52 16.87 -13.25
CA ALA A 587 -21.74 16.65 -11.83
C ALA A 587 -22.45 15.33 -11.53
N GLN A 588 -23.39 14.92 -12.38
CA GLN A 588 -24.07 13.64 -12.24
C GLN A 588 -23.21 12.46 -12.70
N ARG A 589 -22.53 12.60 -13.85
CA ARG A 589 -21.75 11.52 -14.46
C ARG A 589 -20.56 11.11 -13.61
N TYR A 590 -19.97 12.05 -12.86
CA TYR A 590 -18.77 11.85 -12.05
C TYR A 590 -19.00 12.15 -10.57
N SER A 591 -20.20 11.82 -10.06
CA SER A 591 -20.62 12.16 -8.70
C SER A 591 -19.71 11.62 -7.59
N ASP A 592 -18.90 10.60 -7.87
CA ASP A 592 -17.91 10.01 -6.96
C ASP A 592 -16.62 10.84 -6.82
N ARG A 593 -16.38 11.78 -7.75
CA ARG A 593 -15.10 12.51 -7.87
C ARG A 593 -15.23 13.96 -8.37
N VAL A 594 -16.41 14.55 -8.29
CA VAL A 594 -16.68 15.92 -8.75
C VAL A 594 -16.65 16.93 -7.60
N PHE A 595 -16.17 18.15 -7.89
CA PHE A 595 -16.27 19.30 -6.99
C PHE A 595 -16.76 20.54 -7.74
N GLY A 596 -17.42 21.44 -7.00
CA GLY A 596 -17.84 22.74 -7.50
C GLY A 596 -16.84 23.83 -7.14
N PHE A 597 -16.68 24.85 -7.98
CA PHE A 597 -15.80 25.99 -7.73
C PHE A 597 -16.38 27.38 -8.06
N ASP A 598 -17.67 27.49 -8.39
CA ASP A 598 -18.27 28.78 -8.75
C ASP A 598 -18.52 29.70 -7.54
N TRP A 599 -18.65 31.00 -7.81
CA TRP A 599 -19.04 32.03 -6.84
C TRP A 599 -20.06 33.00 -7.46
N LEU A 600 -21.16 33.22 -6.74
CA LEU A 600 -22.28 34.07 -7.17
C LEU A 600 -22.53 35.20 -6.16
N GLY A 601 -21.50 35.80 -5.59
CA GLY A 601 -21.64 36.88 -4.61
C GLY A 601 -21.69 36.43 -3.14
N ASP A 602 -21.17 37.28 -2.27
CA ASP A 602 -21.01 36.98 -0.83
C ASP A 602 -22.35 36.81 -0.09
N GLY A 603 -23.44 37.38 -0.62
CA GLY A 603 -24.76 37.35 0.02
C GLY A 603 -25.42 35.97 0.09
N ILE A 604 -24.95 35.00 -0.70
CA ILE A 604 -25.53 33.65 -0.79
C ILE A 604 -24.53 32.52 -0.49
N VAL A 605 -23.34 32.84 0.02
CA VAL A 605 -22.35 31.84 0.46
C VAL A 605 -22.95 31.00 1.60
N GLY A 606 -22.83 29.68 1.51
CA GLY A 606 -23.46 28.77 2.47
C GLY A 606 -24.99 28.65 2.35
N GLN A 607 -25.62 29.27 1.36
CA GLN A 607 -27.08 29.29 1.18
C GLN A 607 -27.48 28.80 -0.22
N LEU A 608 -28.68 28.21 -0.32
CA LEU A 608 -29.28 27.86 -1.62
C LEU A 608 -29.59 29.13 -2.41
N ILE A 609 -29.51 29.05 -3.74
CA ILE A 609 -29.87 30.12 -4.67
C ILE A 609 -31.38 30.41 -4.55
N PRO A 610 -31.78 31.63 -4.14
CA PRO A 610 -33.18 32.03 -4.11
C PRO A 610 -33.86 31.93 -5.49
N ALA A 611 -35.17 31.63 -5.52
CA ALA A 611 -35.89 31.43 -6.79
C ALA A 611 -35.91 32.68 -7.69
N ASP A 612 -35.82 33.87 -7.12
CA ASP A 612 -35.80 35.16 -7.80
C ASP A 612 -34.38 35.73 -7.96
N TYR A 613 -33.35 35.00 -7.54
CA TYR A 613 -31.96 35.46 -7.47
C TYR A 613 -31.46 36.10 -8.77
N TRP A 614 -31.66 35.46 -9.92
CA TRP A 614 -31.21 35.99 -11.22
C TRP A 614 -31.92 37.29 -11.63
N THR A 615 -33.10 37.55 -11.06
CA THR A 615 -33.84 38.80 -11.28
C THR A 615 -33.48 39.88 -10.26
N THR A 616 -33.09 39.50 -9.05
CA THR A 616 -32.79 40.42 -7.94
C THR A 616 -31.30 40.67 -7.71
N LEU A 617 -30.42 39.89 -8.36
CA LEU A 617 -28.97 40.07 -8.30
C LEU A 617 -28.60 41.49 -8.78
N ASP A 618 -27.95 42.26 -7.90
CA ASP A 618 -27.61 43.67 -8.13
C ASP A 618 -26.89 43.89 -9.47
N ILE A 619 -26.05 42.94 -9.89
CA ILE A 619 -25.32 43.03 -11.16
C ILE A 619 -26.23 42.84 -12.36
N LYS A 620 -27.19 41.90 -12.30
CA LYS A 620 -28.20 41.76 -13.36
C LYS A 620 -29.16 42.95 -13.41
N VAL A 621 -29.42 43.58 -12.27
CA VAL A 621 -30.14 44.86 -12.23
C VAL A 621 -29.32 45.96 -12.92
N ALA A 622 -28.03 46.09 -12.60
CA ALA A 622 -27.13 47.06 -13.19
C ALA A 622 -26.95 46.85 -14.71
N GLU A 623 -26.80 45.61 -15.19
CA GLU A 623 -26.75 45.28 -16.62
C GLU A 623 -28.02 45.74 -17.36
N ARG A 624 -29.20 45.46 -16.80
CA ARG A 624 -30.47 45.91 -17.39
C ARG A 624 -30.60 47.43 -17.41
N GLN A 625 -30.12 48.10 -16.37
CA GLN A 625 -30.09 49.56 -16.30
C GLN A 625 -29.12 50.16 -17.33
N LEU A 626 -27.91 49.62 -17.46
CA LEU A 626 -26.94 50.01 -18.48
C LEU A 626 -27.52 49.85 -19.88
N ASN A 627 -28.20 48.73 -20.16
CA ASN A 627 -28.85 48.48 -21.44
C ASN A 627 -30.02 49.44 -21.75
N ALA A 628 -30.61 50.07 -20.73
CA ALA A 628 -31.63 51.10 -20.88
C ALA A 628 -31.06 52.53 -20.91
N ASP A 629 -29.81 52.71 -20.52
CA ASP A 629 -29.13 54.01 -20.44
C ASP A 629 -28.53 54.40 -21.80
N THR A 630 -29.36 55.05 -22.62
CA THR A 630 -28.96 55.48 -23.96
C THR A 630 -27.78 56.47 -23.95
N GLU A 631 -27.61 57.26 -22.88
CA GLU A 631 -26.50 58.23 -22.80
C GLU A 631 -25.17 57.51 -22.54
N GLN A 632 -25.18 56.54 -21.61
CA GLN A 632 -23.99 55.74 -21.32
C GLN A 632 -23.62 54.84 -22.49
N LEU A 633 -24.61 54.22 -23.15
CA LEU A 633 -24.40 53.40 -24.36
C LEU A 633 -23.82 54.20 -25.52
N ALA A 634 -24.17 55.49 -25.67
CA ALA A 634 -23.58 56.35 -26.68
C ALA A 634 -22.07 56.61 -26.47
N LYS A 635 -21.56 56.38 -25.24
CA LYS A 635 -20.13 56.50 -24.90
C LYS A 635 -19.37 55.17 -25.04
N ARG A 636 -20.05 54.09 -25.43
CA ARG A 636 -19.45 52.77 -25.58
C ARG A 636 -18.34 52.80 -26.64
N PRO A 637 -17.12 52.32 -26.34
CA PRO A 637 -16.05 52.24 -27.32
C PRO A 637 -16.45 51.37 -28.51
N VAL A 638 -16.25 51.86 -29.74
CA VAL A 638 -16.54 51.08 -30.97
C VAL A 638 -15.70 49.80 -31.02
N GLU A 639 -14.45 49.86 -30.57
CA GLU A 639 -13.56 48.70 -30.45
C GLU A 639 -14.18 47.57 -29.61
N LEU A 640 -15.01 47.89 -28.61
CA LEU A 640 -15.66 46.88 -27.78
C LEU A 640 -16.61 46.00 -28.61
N THR A 641 -17.38 46.61 -29.50
CA THR A 641 -18.27 45.87 -30.42
C THR A 641 -17.49 45.03 -31.42
N GLU A 642 -16.34 45.54 -31.90
CA GLU A 642 -15.47 44.78 -32.79
C GLU A 642 -14.86 43.56 -32.10
N LEU A 643 -14.42 43.70 -30.84
CA LEU A 643 -13.87 42.61 -30.05
C LEU A 643 -14.91 41.56 -29.66
N GLU A 644 -16.10 41.97 -29.25
CA GLU A 644 -17.21 41.04 -28.99
C GLU A 644 -17.64 40.30 -30.26
N SER A 645 -17.60 40.96 -31.41
CA SER A 645 -17.85 40.30 -32.70
C SER A 645 -16.76 39.28 -33.02
N GLN A 646 -15.49 39.60 -32.76
CA GLN A 646 -14.38 38.65 -32.91
C GLN A 646 -14.50 37.46 -31.96
N GLN A 647 -14.91 37.70 -30.70
CA GLN A 647 -15.16 36.67 -29.70
C GLN A 647 -16.26 35.70 -30.16
N LEU A 648 -17.37 36.24 -30.67
CA LEU A 648 -18.48 35.44 -31.20
C LEU A 648 -18.09 34.66 -32.46
N GLU A 649 -17.33 35.26 -33.39
CA GLU A 649 -16.87 34.55 -34.58
C GLU A 649 -15.88 33.44 -34.23
N LEU A 650 -15.00 33.65 -33.24
CA LEU A 650 -14.08 32.63 -32.75
C LEU A 650 -14.87 31.43 -32.21
N ILE A 651 -15.86 31.65 -31.33
CA ILE A 651 -16.71 30.58 -30.80
C ILE A 651 -17.30 29.71 -31.91
N LYS A 652 -17.76 30.30 -33.03
CA LYS A 652 -18.47 29.58 -34.10
C LYS A 652 -17.60 28.65 -34.95
N VAL A 653 -16.29 28.91 -35.00
CA VAL A 653 -15.38 28.22 -35.92
C VAL A 653 -14.32 27.40 -35.22
N SER A 654 -14.26 27.47 -33.89
CA SER A 654 -13.24 26.84 -33.06
C SER A 654 -13.63 25.44 -32.61
N ASP A 655 -12.68 24.51 -32.66
CA ASP A 655 -12.79 23.24 -31.95
C ASP A 655 -12.40 23.39 -30.45
N ILE A 656 -12.39 22.27 -29.72
CA ILE A 656 -12.02 22.28 -28.30
C ILE A 656 -10.59 22.80 -28.04
N ASN A 657 -9.63 22.49 -28.91
CA ASN A 657 -8.24 22.90 -28.76
C ASN A 657 -8.06 24.39 -29.09
N ASP A 658 -8.76 24.87 -30.12
CA ASP A 658 -8.82 26.30 -30.44
C ASP A 658 -9.37 27.12 -29.26
N MET A 659 -10.38 26.60 -28.54
CA MET A 659 -10.93 27.26 -27.35
C MET A 659 -10.02 27.21 -26.11
N MET A 660 -8.92 26.45 -26.19
CA MET A 660 -7.93 26.26 -25.12
C MET A 660 -6.56 26.92 -25.38
N ASP A 661 -6.32 27.46 -26.56
CA ASP A 661 -5.02 28.06 -26.93
C ASP A 661 -4.72 29.40 -26.22
N GLY A 662 -5.74 30.00 -25.58
CA GLY A 662 -5.66 31.28 -24.88
C GLY A 662 -6.06 32.51 -25.71
N THR A 663 -6.31 32.37 -27.01
CA THR A 663 -6.75 33.43 -27.93
C THR A 663 -8.08 34.04 -27.48
N TYR A 664 -9.05 33.20 -27.12
CA TYR A 664 -10.35 33.67 -26.61
C TYR A 664 -10.20 34.54 -25.35
N GLY A 665 -9.42 34.10 -24.37
CA GLY A 665 -9.24 34.86 -23.13
C GLY A 665 -8.42 36.14 -23.30
N GLN A 666 -7.54 36.23 -24.30
CA GLN A 666 -6.92 37.51 -24.67
C GLN A 666 -7.95 38.54 -25.17
N LEU A 667 -8.99 38.09 -25.88
CA LEU A 667 -10.12 38.95 -26.23
C LEU A 667 -10.90 39.38 -24.99
N CYS A 668 -11.19 38.45 -24.06
CA CYS A 668 -11.85 38.77 -22.78
C CYS A 668 -11.09 39.84 -22.01
N ARG A 669 -9.77 39.69 -21.84
CA ARG A 669 -8.91 40.68 -21.16
C ARG A 669 -9.00 42.08 -21.77
N ARG A 670 -9.06 42.16 -23.11
CA ARG A 670 -9.20 43.45 -23.82
C ARG A 670 -10.58 44.05 -23.66
N ILE A 671 -11.62 43.21 -23.72
CA ILE A 671 -13.02 43.59 -23.48
C ILE A 671 -13.14 44.14 -22.05
N ASP A 672 -12.65 43.43 -21.04
CA ASP A 672 -12.72 43.85 -19.64
C ASP A 672 -11.97 45.16 -19.39
N ALA A 673 -10.78 45.33 -19.97
CA ALA A 673 -10.02 46.58 -19.85
C ALA A 673 -10.76 47.78 -20.46
N LEU A 674 -11.41 47.58 -21.62
CA LEU A 674 -12.23 48.62 -22.26
C LEU A 674 -13.53 48.89 -21.51
N GLN A 675 -14.19 47.84 -21.00
CA GLN A 675 -15.38 47.98 -20.17
C GLN A 675 -15.06 48.71 -18.88
N LEU A 676 -13.94 48.40 -18.22
CA LEU A 676 -13.50 49.11 -17.03
C LEU A 676 -13.26 50.59 -17.34
N GLY A 677 -12.54 50.90 -18.42
CA GLY A 677 -12.32 52.28 -18.85
C GLY A 677 -13.61 53.04 -19.20
N TRP A 678 -14.59 52.35 -19.79
CA TRP A 678 -15.89 52.93 -20.16
C TRP A 678 -16.79 53.17 -18.95
N LEU A 679 -16.82 52.23 -18.00
CA LEU A 679 -17.75 52.24 -16.87
C LEU A 679 -17.14 52.84 -15.58
N ALA A 680 -15.83 53.11 -15.55
CA ALA A 680 -15.14 53.69 -14.41
C ALA A 680 -15.83 54.97 -13.90
N GLY A 681 -16.10 55.02 -12.59
CA GLY A 681 -16.76 56.15 -11.94
C GLY A 681 -18.26 56.27 -12.22
N THR A 682 -18.86 55.32 -12.94
CA THR A 682 -20.32 55.22 -13.13
C THR A 682 -20.94 54.22 -12.15
N PRO A 683 -22.27 54.26 -11.92
CA PRO A 683 -22.96 53.22 -11.14
C PRO A 683 -22.80 51.80 -11.72
N TYR A 684 -22.41 51.67 -12.99
CA TYR A 684 -22.26 50.39 -13.68
C TYR A 684 -20.85 49.78 -13.55
N GLU A 685 -19.89 50.49 -12.95
CA GLU A 685 -18.53 49.94 -12.70
C GLU A 685 -18.60 48.62 -11.91
N SER A 686 -19.61 48.46 -11.05
CA SER A 686 -19.83 47.25 -10.26
C SER A 686 -19.99 45.99 -11.09
N ILE A 687 -20.42 46.08 -12.36
CA ILE A 687 -20.54 44.94 -13.27
C ILE A 687 -19.15 44.33 -13.51
N VAL A 688 -18.19 45.16 -13.92
CA VAL A 688 -16.82 44.73 -14.20
C VAL A 688 -16.14 44.24 -12.92
N ARG A 689 -16.31 44.98 -11.81
CA ARG A 689 -15.74 44.60 -10.50
C ARG A 689 -16.27 43.28 -9.98
N PHE A 690 -17.54 42.97 -10.22
CA PHE A 690 -18.11 41.69 -9.84
C PHE A 690 -17.50 40.54 -10.62
N ASN A 691 -17.30 40.71 -11.93
CA ASN A 691 -16.67 39.69 -12.77
C ASN A 691 -15.21 39.46 -12.37
N GLU A 692 -14.41 40.53 -12.19
CA GLU A 692 -13.04 40.45 -11.66
C GLU A 692 -13.01 39.67 -10.33
N ARG A 693 -13.96 39.96 -9.43
CA ARG A 693 -14.06 39.28 -8.15
C ARG A 693 -14.49 37.82 -8.28
N ARG A 694 -15.36 37.50 -9.23
CA ARG A 694 -15.80 36.12 -9.49
C ARG A 694 -14.63 35.28 -10.00
N ASP A 695 -13.82 35.81 -10.91
CA ASP A 695 -12.61 35.14 -11.41
C ASP A 695 -11.61 34.85 -10.29
N GLU A 696 -11.36 35.83 -9.41
CA GLU A 696 -10.52 35.64 -8.23
C GLU A 696 -11.04 34.51 -7.34
N LYS A 697 -12.36 34.47 -7.10
CA LYS A 697 -13.00 33.47 -6.23
C LYS A 697 -13.02 32.08 -6.84
N ILE A 698 -13.26 31.97 -8.14
CA ILE A 698 -13.13 30.71 -8.89
C ILE A 698 -11.70 30.20 -8.77
N GLY A 699 -10.70 31.05 -9.03
CA GLY A 699 -9.29 30.71 -8.90
C GLY A 699 -8.91 30.23 -7.50
N ASP A 700 -9.33 30.95 -6.46
CA ASP A 700 -9.08 30.56 -5.06
C ASP A 700 -9.72 29.22 -4.69
N ALA A 701 -10.95 28.96 -5.15
CA ALA A 701 -11.65 27.70 -4.91
C ALA A 701 -10.92 26.53 -5.59
N ILE A 702 -10.56 26.67 -6.86
CA ILE A 702 -9.78 25.66 -7.59
C ILE A 702 -8.44 25.40 -6.88
N SER A 703 -7.68 26.45 -6.56
CA SER A 703 -6.38 26.31 -5.90
C SER A 703 -6.48 25.57 -4.57
N LYS A 704 -7.54 25.80 -3.79
CA LYS A 704 -7.79 25.08 -2.55
C LYS A 704 -7.98 23.58 -2.79
N GLU A 705 -8.79 23.20 -3.77
CA GLU A 705 -9.05 21.80 -4.09
C GLU A 705 -7.81 21.10 -4.67
N LEU A 706 -7.06 21.76 -5.56
CA LEU A 706 -5.81 21.19 -6.10
C LEU A 706 -4.76 20.97 -5.01
N LYS A 707 -4.64 21.87 -4.03
CA LYS A 707 -3.75 21.66 -2.87
C LYS A 707 -4.16 20.48 -2.02
N ALA A 708 -5.47 20.21 -1.90
CA ALA A 708 -5.98 19.08 -1.14
C ALA A 708 -5.72 17.75 -1.86
N LEU A 709 -5.79 17.74 -3.20
CA LEU A 709 -5.49 16.57 -4.03
C LEU A 709 -4.00 16.21 -4.02
N GLY A 710 -3.11 17.21 -4.11
CA GLY A 710 -1.65 17.03 -4.06
C GLY A 710 -1.00 16.44 -5.32
N SER A 711 -1.66 15.49 -6.00
CA SER A 711 -1.23 14.90 -7.28
C SER A 711 -2.42 14.37 -8.08
N GLY A 712 -2.18 13.92 -9.33
CA GLY A 712 -3.19 13.30 -10.19
C GLY A 712 -3.60 14.13 -11.41
N ARG A 713 -4.62 13.64 -12.12
CA ARG A 713 -5.20 14.23 -13.34
C ARG A 713 -6.51 14.91 -12.98
N VAL A 714 -6.58 16.22 -13.17
CA VAL A 714 -7.77 17.02 -12.87
C VAL A 714 -8.27 17.67 -14.15
N VAL A 715 -9.58 17.57 -14.38
CA VAL A 715 -10.25 18.39 -15.41
C VAL A 715 -11.04 19.49 -14.73
N LEU A 716 -10.89 20.72 -15.22
CA LEU A 716 -11.68 21.86 -14.80
C LEU A 716 -12.54 22.31 -15.99
N VAL A 717 -13.86 22.28 -15.85
CA VAL A 717 -14.80 22.70 -16.90
C VAL A 717 -15.52 23.97 -16.46
N MET A 718 -15.34 25.05 -17.22
CA MET A 718 -15.88 26.38 -16.92
C MET A 718 -16.25 27.12 -18.20
N GLY A 719 -17.07 28.16 -18.10
CA GLY A 719 -17.32 29.08 -19.19
C GLY A 719 -16.04 29.65 -19.78
N ALA A 720 -16.02 29.82 -21.10
CA ALA A 720 -14.85 30.29 -21.84
C ALA A 720 -14.27 31.61 -21.29
N ASP A 721 -15.12 32.47 -20.72
CA ASP A 721 -14.72 33.76 -20.15
C ASP A 721 -13.81 33.63 -18.92
N HIS A 722 -13.90 32.53 -18.17
CA HIS A 722 -13.17 32.32 -16.91
C HIS A 722 -11.82 31.61 -17.10
N ARG A 723 -11.65 30.87 -18.21
CA ARG A 723 -10.54 29.94 -18.39
C ARG A 723 -9.17 30.59 -18.25
N THR A 724 -8.91 31.69 -18.95
CA THR A 724 -7.58 32.32 -18.95
C THR A 724 -7.21 32.84 -17.57
N PHE A 725 -8.16 33.39 -16.82
CA PHE A 725 -7.94 33.84 -15.45
C PHE A 725 -7.59 32.67 -14.52
N ALA A 726 -8.30 31.55 -14.65
CA ALA A 726 -8.00 30.34 -13.89
C ALA A 726 -6.60 29.81 -14.23
N VAL A 727 -6.24 29.68 -15.51
CA VAL A 727 -4.90 29.21 -15.93
C VAL A 727 -3.79 30.10 -15.40
N GLU A 728 -3.92 31.43 -15.53
CA GLU A 728 -2.91 32.37 -15.02
C GLU A 728 -2.80 32.32 -13.49
N ARG A 729 -3.91 32.21 -12.78
CA ARG A 729 -3.93 32.05 -11.31
C ARG A 729 -3.19 30.79 -10.90
N LEU A 730 -3.49 29.68 -11.57
CA LEU A 730 -2.88 28.38 -11.35
C LEU A 730 -1.37 28.41 -11.62
N GLN A 731 -0.95 28.99 -12.75
CA GLN A 731 0.48 29.16 -13.05
C GLN A 731 1.19 30.05 -12.02
N ALA A 732 0.56 31.14 -11.57
CA ALA A 732 1.15 32.03 -10.57
C ALA A 732 1.28 31.38 -9.19
N GLU A 733 0.33 30.52 -8.81
CA GLU A 733 0.29 29.91 -7.48
C GLU A 733 1.13 28.65 -7.37
N PHE A 734 1.14 27.83 -8.42
CA PHE A 734 1.79 26.52 -8.38
C PHE A 734 3.09 26.45 -9.18
N GLY A 735 3.31 27.33 -10.17
CA GLY A 735 4.50 27.29 -11.02
C GLY A 735 4.73 25.89 -11.60
N ASP A 736 5.96 25.37 -11.44
CA ASP A 736 6.36 24.04 -11.89
C ASP A 736 5.82 22.88 -11.00
N ALA A 737 4.85 23.15 -10.12
CA ALA A 737 4.17 22.12 -9.31
C ALA A 737 2.87 21.58 -9.96
N ILE A 738 2.33 22.22 -11.02
CA ILE A 738 1.22 21.69 -11.84
C ILE A 738 1.55 21.77 -13.34
N THR A 739 1.16 20.77 -14.12
CA THR A 739 1.28 20.78 -15.59
C THR A 739 -0.06 21.16 -16.17
N ILE A 740 -0.17 22.35 -16.75
CA ILE A 740 -1.37 22.73 -17.51
C ILE A 740 -1.33 22.02 -18.87
N ILE A 741 -2.33 21.19 -19.12
CA ILE A 741 -2.49 20.48 -20.39
C ILE A 741 -3.12 21.43 -21.40
N THR A 742 -2.43 21.66 -22.53
CA THR A 742 -2.82 22.68 -23.53
C THR A 742 -3.61 22.11 -24.71
N GLU A 743 -3.62 20.79 -24.90
CA GLU A 743 -4.29 20.12 -26.00
C GLU A 743 -4.96 18.83 -25.52
N VAL A 744 -6.16 18.54 -26.02
CA VAL A 744 -6.84 17.24 -25.85
C VAL A 744 -6.27 16.24 -26.87
N PRO A 745 -5.95 15.00 -26.47
CA PRO A 745 -5.42 13.95 -27.35
C PRO A 745 -6.32 13.54 -28.53
#